data_AF-A0A1Q6DVB9-F1
#
_entry.id   AF-A0A1Q6DVB9-F1
#
_cell.length_a   1.000
_cell.length_b   1.000
_cell.length_c   1.000
_cell.angle_alpha   90.00
_cell.angle_beta   90.00
_cell.angle_gamma   90.00
#
_symmetry.space_group_name_H-M   'P 1'
#
loop_
_entity.id
_entity.type
_entity.pdbx_description
1 polymer ?
#
loop_
_entity_poly.entity_id
_entity_poly.type
_entity_poly.pdbx_seq_one_letter_code
_entity_poly.pdbx_strand_id
1 'polypeptide(L)'
;MSEKSPQIKKLKQKKEDILLSEIGALIHDIGKLSEVFVESHSKEEKDSENSWVPHTAIFDFDIKNGEDDISKLAKDAKNALKNKTVEINNKENNLFIECVYGHHEKKLDGEEKSYEKPTPCTLTFPNKDYSNLHEYVGRADNFDSRMDKGNTNECQTKSSTFMASAFGKEESLDIKKLKKFRKTIYEEIIKLSSNSMDLSEVRSNLLDETRNKFSQTLGETKRAANDVSLWEHSYMTMTIVKALINETILNENHSLEKNSLVEDLKILSIGWNYFNFLSMSEKISDITGREIIIDKIKEKIIKKIETESLLGNKIYEDERGVHFLIPASLDEDEIKKDLFEIFNETIEGVILPKIVFSENGSSINQMLHENINNIKNEPKTVCELPSWYIDNLNLINKYKDKDDQNILVCNNCGKSLYKEGNNLEICSICGEKIREVKIDSKETKITDEIAWKDDGKGDYEGIGLFLLNFELEKSREYIKSLFLNKLFSQIDQINQLYKIEDEGLNLGAIKGWLNDKGVPRNKAKEEISEAQDRLEKAGLEKYSKRLSKKRDNKNEMKKFLKENDFKKLAKKQAKSLLEENTGSKGLSKKKEIIKNKSKSKALKELSSKRLSPSRQMRIWKNADSFFKKIKNVLQNDIGTLNRHKFNYKPYSEEESDQENIPFNQAIEVRFISKNQSEKGEVLFSEDSISTITPHVNEFIENNEVRKIKVIDDNLKNEREFSVEKRGTEIFKQFRIISRSPNQFLFLAPAEKTIKIMNSIKEKYEEELGKAYGKIPLNVGIVFGKRKTPMFSLIDSARRFRNVHENKNQNEVKSYEVVEVDGGENGDRVELGIIPESKKDVFDEREVFERSIQIPFTLGNGEVDSYHPYLRVKPETVENEENVLKVEVGGETFSQLHVMDINEGDVVKLDEANFDFEFLDSNIKRFNINKDRDHEVGKKQNSGPYSFEEWQKFVELGEIFGAIGRWKPLRDIGSLAAEKRIEWSDKEGDLGSNRDNYRKLVGSILENKFSKSDKKELKWDRKNNFTHREFLIQSILDGTFFDALKLFNSILDIKIEELKNISR
;
A
#
# COMPACT_ATOMS: atom_id res chain seq x y z
N MET A 1 -26.27 34.48 10.03
CA MET A 1 -26.90 33.86 8.85
C MET A 1 -26.23 34.44 7.61
N SER A 2 -25.18 33.79 7.07
CA SER A 2 -24.49 34.30 5.88
C SER A 2 -25.27 33.96 4.62
N GLU A 3 -25.35 34.92 3.71
CA GLU A 3 -25.86 34.75 2.35
C GLU A 3 -25.27 33.48 1.72
N LYS A 4 -26.12 32.60 1.20
CA LYS A 4 -25.71 31.34 0.56
C LYS A 4 -24.75 31.67 -0.59
N SER A 5 -23.58 31.03 -0.63
CA SER A 5 -22.54 31.36 -1.61
C SER A 5 -23.04 31.17 -3.06
N PRO A 6 -22.77 32.13 -3.97
CA PRO A 6 -23.33 32.12 -5.32
C PRO A 6 -22.94 30.89 -6.15
N GLN A 7 -21.69 30.41 -6.10
CA GLN A 7 -21.24 29.29 -6.92
C GLN A 7 -21.79 27.95 -6.42
N ILE A 8 -21.71 27.65 -5.12
CA ILE A 8 -22.32 26.44 -4.54
C ILE A 8 -23.84 26.41 -4.79
N LYS A 9 -24.51 27.58 -4.78
CA LYS A 9 -25.93 27.66 -5.12
C LYS A 9 -26.20 27.28 -6.58
N LYS A 10 -25.36 27.71 -7.53
CA LYS A 10 -25.45 27.31 -8.95
C LYS A 10 -25.31 25.79 -9.09
N LEU A 11 -24.32 25.17 -8.42
CA LEU A 11 -24.13 23.71 -8.46
C LEU A 11 -25.33 22.96 -7.87
N LYS A 12 -25.88 23.43 -6.74
CA LYS A 12 -27.08 22.83 -6.13
C LYS A 12 -28.31 22.89 -7.01
N GLN A 13 -28.46 23.92 -7.84
CA GLN A 13 -29.56 24.02 -8.82
C GLN A 13 -29.43 22.96 -9.93
N LYS A 14 -28.22 22.46 -10.17
CA LYS A 14 -27.89 21.41 -11.15
C LYS A 14 -27.60 20.06 -10.48
N LYS A 15 -28.09 19.83 -9.26
CA LYS A 15 -27.82 18.60 -8.47
C LYS A 15 -28.11 17.32 -9.24
N GLU A 16 -29.30 17.23 -9.85
CA GLU A 16 -29.71 16.02 -10.57
C GLU A 16 -28.81 15.76 -11.78
N ASP A 17 -28.54 16.79 -12.59
CA ASP A 17 -27.65 16.71 -13.76
C ASP A 17 -26.23 16.24 -13.39
N ILE A 18 -25.65 16.82 -12.33
CA ILE A 18 -24.30 16.48 -11.86
C ILE A 18 -24.24 15.02 -11.37
N LEU A 19 -25.19 14.61 -10.51
CA LEU A 19 -25.19 13.26 -9.93
C LEU A 19 -25.49 12.18 -10.96
N LEU A 20 -26.40 12.42 -11.90
CA LEU A 20 -26.69 11.49 -12.99
C LEU A 20 -25.48 11.35 -13.92
N SER A 21 -24.83 12.47 -14.28
CA SER A 21 -23.61 12.43 -15.11
C SER A 21 -22.47 11.68 -14.43
N GLU A 22 -22.31 11.88 -13.12
CA GLU A 22 -21.37 11.15 -12.28
C GLU A 22 -21.67 9.62 -12.28
N ILE A 23 -22.94 9.23 -12.09
CA ILE A 23 -23.37 7.82 -12.15
C ILE A 23 -23.13 7.22 -13.53
N GLY A 24 -23.47 7.93 -14.60
CA GLY A 24 -23.25 7.49 -15.98
C GLY A 24 -21.78 7.23 -16.25
N ALA A 25 -20.90 8.15 -15.83
CA ALA A 25 -19.46 8.02 -15.97
C ALA A 25 -18.89 6.86 -15.12
N LEU A 26 -19.46 6.55 -13.95
CA LEU A 26 -19.03 5.39 -13.14
C LEU A 26 -19.27 4.07 -13.89
N ILE A 27 -20.41 3.94 -14.57
CA ILE A 27 -20.83 2.70 -15.24
C ILE A 27 -20.46 2.64 -16.74
N HIS A 28 -19.77 3.65 -17.29
CA HIS A 28 -19.50 3.78 -18.72
C HIS A 28 -18.90 2.49 -19.34
N ASP A 29 -18.01 1.83 -18.60
CA ASP A 29 -17.28 0.64 -19.01
C ASP A 29 -17.82 -0.66 -18.39
N ILE A 30 -19.08 -0.69 -17.94
CA ILE A 30 -19.73 -1.88 -17.36
C ILE A 30 -19.63 -3.13 -18.26
N GLY A 31 -19.52 -2.96 -19.58
CA GLY A 31 -19.33 -4.08 -20.52
C GLY A 31 -18.03 -4.86 -20.35
N LYS A 32 -17.03 -4.28 -19.67
CA LYS A 32 -15.79 -4.99 -19.30
C LYS A 32 -16.03 -6.07 -18.23
N LEU A 33 -17.16 -6.03 -17.51
CA LEU A 33 -17.62 -7.14 -16.66
C LEU A 33 -18.16 -8.32 -17.48
N SER A 34 -17.51 -8.73 -18.55
CA SER A 34 -17.99 -9.83 -19.42
C SER A 34 -16.87 -10.79 -19.77
N GLU A 35 -17.18 -12.09 -19.77
CA GLU A 35 -16.28 -13.14 -20.23
C GLU A 35 -15.90 -12.89 -21.69
N VAL A 36 -16.88 -12.51 -22.52
CA VAL A 36 -16.69 -12.16 -23.94
C VAL A 36 -15.70 -11.02 -24.12
N PHE A 37 -15.67 -10.04 -23.21
CA PHE A 37 -14.70 -8.95 -23.27
C PHE A 37 -13.27 -9.46 -23.05
N VAL A 38 -13.07 -10.30 -22.03
CA VAL A 38 -11.76 -10.89 -21.74
C VAL A 38 -11.31 -11.81 -22.87
N GLU A 39 -12.21 -12.67 -23.37
CA GLU A 39 -11.95 -13.62 -24.44
C GLU A 39 -11.62 -12.91 -25.77
N SER A 40 -12.38 -11.90 -26.16
CA SER A 40 -12.13 -11.15 -27.42
C SER A 40 -10.81 -10.38 -27.44
N HIS A 41 -10.21 -10.11 -26.27
CA HIS A 41 -8.90 -9.47 -26.15
C HIS A 41 -7.76 -10.47 -25.88
N SER A 42 -8.07 -11.76 -25.91
CA SER A 42 -7.09 -12.84 -25.69
C SER A 42 -6.18 -13.08 -26.89
N LYS A 43 -5.05 -13.77 -26.67
CA LYS A 43 -4.12 -14.16 -27.75
C LYS A 43 -4.81 -15.00 -28.83
N GLU A 44 -5.78 -15.82 -28.44
CA GLU A 44 -6.46 -16.78 -29.31
C GLU A 44 -7.46 -16.12 -30.27
N GLU A 45 -8.11 -15.03 -29.84
CA GLU A 45 -9.24 -14.42 -30.56
C GLU A 45 -8.91 -13.03 -31.14
N LYS A 46 -7.73 -12.47 -30.86
CA LYS A 46 -7.32 -11.13 -31.31
C LYS A 46 -7.43 -10.90 -32.82
N ASP A 47 -7.28 -11.96 -33.61
CA ASP A 47 -7.33 -11.95 -35.08
C ASP A 47 -8.60 -12.59 -35.66
N SER A 48 -9.57 -12.98 -34.81
CA SER A 48 -10.82 -13.59 -35.27
C SER A 48 -11.85 -12.49 -35.62
N GLU A 49 -12.31 -12.45 -36.88
CA GLU A 49 -13.37 -11.53 -37.34
C GLU A 49 -14.76 -11.81 -36.69
N ASN A 50 -14.85 -12.78 -35.77
CA ASN A 50 -16.10 -13.41 -35.35
C ASN A 50 -16.44 -13.30 -33.85
N SER A 51 -15.63 -12.68 -32.98
CA SER A 51 -15.91 -12.65 -31.53
C SER A 51 -16.06 -11.27 -30.89
N TRP A 52 -15.91 -10.17 -31.64
CA TRP A 52 -15.87 -8.84 -31.03
C TRP A 52 -17.27 -8.30 -30.71
N VAL A 53 -17.62 -8.34 -29.42
CA VAL A 53 -18.71 -7.52 -28.86
C VAL A 53 -18.08 -6.26 -28.28
N PRO A 54 -18.33 -5.07 -28.86
CA PRO A 54 -17.93 -3.83 -28.21
C PRO A 54 -18.51 -3.79 -26.81
N HIS A 55 -17.69 -3.45 -25.80
CA HIS A 55 -18.19 -3.38 -24.42
C HIS A 55 -19.28 -2.32 -24.25
N THR A 56 -19.34 -1.31 -25.12
CA THR A 56 -20.44 -0.33 -25.22
C THR A 56 -21.79 -0.96 -25.60
N ALA A 57 -21.80 -2.15 -26.18
CA ALA A 57 -22.99 -2.87 -26.65
C ALA A 57 -23.45 -3.99 -25.69
N ILE A 58 -22.88 -4.09 -24.48
CA ILE A 58 -23.15 -5.22 -23.57
C ILE A 58 -24.63 -5.40 -23.22
N PHE A 59 -25.38 -4.30 -23.07
CA PHE A 59 -26.81 -4.37 -22.78
C PHE A 59 -27.58 -5.05 -23.91
N ASP A 60 -27.28 -4.70 -25.16
CA ASP A 60 -27.92 -5.32 -26.33
C ASP A 60 -27.51 -6.78 -26.51
N PHE A 61 -26.26 -7.10 -26.16
CA PHE A 61 -25.78 -8.47 -26.15
C PHE A 61 -26.55 -9.32 -25.13
N ASP A 62 -26.69 -8.85 -23.88
CA ASP A 62 -27.40 -9.58 -22.82
C ASP A 62 -28.91 -9.70 -23.11
N ILE A 63 -29.53 -8.68 -23.72
CA ILE A 63 -30.94 -8.73 -24.11
C ILE A 63 -31.17 -9.82 -25.17
N LYS A 64 -30.26 -9.95 -26.15
CA LYS A 64 -30.42 -10.88 -27.28
C LYS A 64 -29.97 -12.31 -26.96
N ASN A 65 -28.88 -12.47 -26.21
CA ASN A 65 -28.19 -13.75 -26.02
C ASN A 65 -28.22 -14.24 -24.57
N GLY A 66 -28.72 -13.43 -23.63
CA GLY A 66 -28.82 -13.79 -22.24
C GLY A 66 -29.94 -14.79 -21.96
N GLU A 67 -29.79 -15.55 -20.87
CA GLU A 67 -30.92 -16.26 -20.23
C GLU A 67 -32.01 -15.27 -19.80
N ASP A 68 -33.24 -15.76 -19.62
CA ASP A 68 -34.42 -14.95 -19.29
C ASP A 68 -34.16 -13.92 -18.17
N ASP A 69 -33.47 -14.32 -17.09
CA ASP A 69 -33.18 -13.44 -15.96
C ASP A 69 -32.23 -12.27 -16.30
N ILE A 70 -31.09 -12.53 -16.97
CA ILE A 70 -30.15 -11.43 -17.30
C ILE A 70 -30.66 -10.57 -18.43
N SER A 71 -31.37 -11.17 -19.40
CA SER A 71 -31.98 -10.45 -20.51
C SER A 71 -33.02 -9.45 -19.99
N LYS A 72 -33.86 -9.88 -19.05
CA LYS A 72 -34.83 -9.00 -18.37
C LYS A 72 -34.15 -7.87 -17.60
N LEU A 73 -33.17 -8.19 -16.75
CA LEU A 73 -32.42 -7.18 -15.99
C LEU A 73 -31.72 -6.16 -16.90
N ALA A 74 -31.08 -6.61 -17.97
CA ALA A 74 -30.42 -5.73 -18.94
C ALA A 74 -31.43 -4.82 -19.64
N LYS A 75 -32.61 -5.33 -20.01
CA LYS A 75 -33.68 -4.53 -20.61
C LYS A 75 -34.19 -3.45 -19.65
N ASP A 76 -34.46 -3.83 -18.40
CA ASP A 76 -34.99 -2.92 -17.38
C ASP A 76 -33.95 -1.85 -17.01
N ALA A 77 -32.68 -2.23 -16.84
CA ALA A 77 -31.58 -1.30 -16.58
C ALA A 77 -31.33 -0.35 -17.76
N LYS A 78 -31.37 -0.86 -19.00
CA LYS A 78 -31.27 -0.03 -20.21
C LYS A 78 -32.41 0.99 -20.30
N ASN A 79 -33.63 0.59 -19.97
CA ASN A 79 -34.78 1.50 -19.94
C ASN A 79 -34.64 2.56 -18.84
N ALA A 80 -34.16 2.17 -17.65
CA ALA A 80 -33.88 3.09 -16.56
C ALA A 80 -32.93 4.22 -16.98
N LEU A 81 -31.83 3.87 -17.66
CA LEU A 81 -30.86 4.85 -18.17
C LEU A 81 -31.41 5.70 -19.33
N LYS A 82 -32.15 5.08 -20.26
CA LYS A 82 -32.74 5.80 -21.40
C LYS A 82 -33.80 6.81 -20.99
N ASN A 83 -34.50 6.59 -19.88
CA ASN A 83 -35.52 7.50 -19.38
C ASN A 83 -34.93 8.66 -18.55
N LYS A 84 -33.60 8.74 -18.41
CA LYS A 84 -32.91 9.82 -17.72
C LYS A 84 -32.16 10.70 -18.72
N THR A 85 -32.43 12.00 -18.66
CA THR A 85 -31.72 13.03 -19.41
C THR A 85 -31.06 14.01 -18.44
N VAL A 86 -29.94 14.59 -18.86
CA VAL A 86 -29.22 15.61 -18.12
C VAL A 86 -28.99 16.83 -18.99
N GLU A 87 -29.04 18.03 -18.41
CA GLU A 87 -28.78 19.27 -19.13
C GLU A 87 -27.37 19.79 -18.86
N ILE A 88 -26.50 19.75 -19.88
CA ILE A 88 -25.14 20.30 -19.82
C ILE A 88 -25.00 21.35 -20.91
N ASN A 89 -24.54 22.55 -20.54
CA ASN A 89 -24.33 23.67 -21.46
C ASN A 89 -25.55 23.96 -22.38
N ASN A 90 -26.76 23.96 -21.78
CA ASN A 90 -28.05 24.14 -22.45
C ASN A 90 -28.39 23.08 -23.52
N LYS A 91 -27.80 21.87 -23.42
CA LYS A 91 -28.17 20.71 -24.23
C LYS A 91 -28.63 19.55 -23.38
N GLU A 92 -29.70 18.92 -23.83
CA GLU A 92 -30.25 17.72 -23.23
C GLU A 92 -29.48 16.49 -23.73
N ASN A 93 -28.98 15.69 -22.79
CA ASN A 93 -28.10 14.56 -23.00
C ASN A 93 -28.75 13.29 -22.45
N ASN A 94 -28.89 12.24 -23.26
CA ASN A 94 -29.46 10.98 -22.81
C ASN A 94 -28.40 10.11 -22.12
N LEU A 95 -28.64 9.73 -20.85
CA LEU A 95 -27.61 9.09 -20.04
C LEU A 95 -27.08 7.76 -20.63
N PHE A 96 -27.96 6.94 -21.21
CA PHE A 96 -27.55 5.68 -21.85
C PHE A 96 -26.70 5.93 -23.10
N ILE A 97 -27.16 6.82 -23.98
CA ILE A 97 -26.49 7.11 -25.25
C ILE A 97 -25.12 7.74 -24.97
N GLU A 98 -25.08 8.72 -24.08
CA GLU A 98 -23.92 9.57 -23.87
C GLU A 98 -22.82 8.90 -23.04
N CYS A 99 -23.17 8.12 -22.01
CA CYS A 99 -22.17 7.52 -21.13
C CYS A 99 -21.80 6.09 -21.46
N VAL A 100 -22.73 5.29 -22.01
CA VAL A 100 -22.51 3.83 -22.19
C VAL A 100 -22.32 3.47 -23.66
N TYR A 101 -23.08 4.08 -24.57
CA TYR A 101 -23.08 3.71 -25.98
C TYR A 101 -22.08 4.52 -26.82
N GLY A 102 -22.04 5.84 -26.64
CA GLY A 102 -21.37 6.80 -27.52
C GLY A 102 -19.94 7.19 -27.12
N HIS A 103 -19.40 6.76 -25.98
CA HIS A 103 -18.12 7.27 -25.47
C HIS A 103 -16.85 6.81 -26.23
N HIS A 104 -16.99 5.94 -27.23
CA HIS A 104 -15.86 5.40 -28.02
C HIS A 104 -15.88 5.72 -29.52
N GLU A 105 -16.65 6.71 -29.96
CA GLU A 105 -16.80 7.02 -31.38
C GLU A 105 -15.48 7.06 -32.17
N LYS A 106 -15.38 6.14 -33.14
CA LYS A 106 -14.51 6.27 -34.30
C LYS A 106 -15.40 6.49 -35.51
N LYS A 107 -15.15 7.57 -36.25
CA LYS A 107 -15.67 7.80 -37.59
C LYS A 107 -15.58 6.53 -38.44
N LEU A 108 -16.65 6.23 -39.18
CA LEU A 108 -16.57 5.47 -40.42
C LEU A 108 -17.41 6.22 -41.46
N ASP A 109 -16.74 6.64 -42.54
CA ASP A 109 -17.39 7.19 -43.72
C ASP A 109 -18.25 6.12 -44.41
N GLY A 110 -19.28 6.58 -45.10
CA GLY A 110 -20.39 5.83 -45.69
C GLY A 110 -20.11 4.44 -46.28
N GLU A 111 -21.01 3.51 -46.01
CA GLU A 111 -21.88 2.85 -47.00
C GLU A 111 -22.79 1.85 -46.26
N GLU A 112 -24.09 1.92 -46.54
CA GLU A 112 -25.08 0.95 -46.08
C GLU A 112 -24.74 -0.46 -46.58
N LYS A 113 -24.49 -1.42 -45.68
CA LYS A 113 -24.66 -2.84 -46.00
C LYS A 113 -25.37 -3.62 -44.88
N SER A 114 -26.27 -4.47 -45.36
CA SER A 114 -27.27 -5.30 -44.71
C SER A 114 -26.73 -6.34 -43.72
N TYR A 115 -27.46 -6.47 -42.61
CA TYR A 115 -27.72 -7.63 -41.73
C TYR A 115 -26.88 -8.91 -41.88
N GLU A 116 -26.05 -9.18 -40.85
CA GLU A 116 -25.87 -10.45 -40.10
C GLU A 116 -24.58 -10.38 -39.26
N LYS A 117 -24.59 -9.47 -38.28
CA LYS A 117 -23.68 -9.26 -37.15
C LYS A 117 -24.24 -8.02 -36.43
N PRO A 118 -24.10 -7.82 -35.12
CA PRO A 118 -24.42 -6.52 -34.52
C PRO A 118 -23.38 -5.52 -35.05
N THR A 119 -23.63 -4.94 -36.22
CA THR A 119 -22.91 -3.77 -36.71
C THR A 119 -23.08 -2.64 -35.69
N PRO A 120 -22.06 -1.79 -35.46
CA PRO A 120 -22.21 -0.57 -34.68
C PRO A 120 -23.43 0.17 -35.23
N CYS A 121 -24.43 0.46 -34.39
CA CYS A 121 -25.62 1.16 -34.87
C CYS A 121 -25.19 2.52 -35.40
N THR A 122 -25.70 2.84 -36.58
CA THR A 122 -25.59 4.11 -37.27
C THR A 122 -26.33 5.20 -36.49
N LEU A 123 -25.64 5.81 -35.52
CA LEU A 123 -25.87 7.21 -35.16
C LEU A 123 -24.63 7.98 -35.63
N THR A 124 -24.81 8.80 -36.67
CA THR A 124 -23.81 9.79 -37.08
C THR A 124 -24.03 11.05 -36.28
N PHE A 125 -23.16 11.33 -35.31
CA PHE A 125 -23.12 12.63 -34.66
C PHE A 125 -22.27 13.59 -35.52
N PRO A 126 -22.82 14.73 -35.96
CA PRO A 126 -22.09 15.68 -36.78
C PRO A 126 -21.13 16.50 -35.93
N ASN A 127 -19.82 16.37 -36.20
CA ASN A 127 -18.71 17.12 -35.57
C ASN A 127 -18.52 16.90 -34.05
N LYS A 128 -17.29 17.10 -33.57
CA LYS A 128 -17.02 17.17 -32.12
C LYS A 128 -17.82 18.32 -31.54
N ASP A 129 -18.85 17.99 -30.79
CA ASP A 129 -19.72 18.95 -30.15
C ASP A 129 -19.46 18.92 -28.65
N TYR A 130 -18.53 19.77 -28.22
CA TYR A 130 -18.03 19.88 -26.84
C TYR A 130 -19.07 20.37 -25.81
N SER A 131 -20.36 20.31 -26.15
CA SER A 131 -21.47 20.54 -25.22
C SER A 131 -22.21 19.25 -24.83
N ASN A 132 -21.86 18.11 -25.43
CA ASN A 132 -22.46 16.82 -25.11
C ASN A 132 -21.67 16.07 -24.01
N LEU A 133 -22.37 15.26 -23.22
CA LEU A 133 -21.81 14.53 -22.08
C LEU A 133 -20.76 13.48 -22.51
N HIS A 134 -20.93 12.82 -23.66
CA HIS A 134 -19.96 11.83 -24.14
C HIS A 134 -18.57 12.43 -24.36
N GLU A 135 -18.45 13.74 -24.65
CA GLU A 135 -17.14 14.40 -24.79
C GLU A 135 -16.45 14.56 -23.43
N TYR A 136 -17.18 14.82 -22.35
CA TYR A 136 -16.62 14.87 -20.99
C TYR A 136 -16.12 13.48 -20.57
N VAL A 137 -16.98 12.46 -20.75
CA VAL A 137 -16.65 11.05 -20.43
C VAL A 137 -15.47 10.59 -21.29
N GLY A 138 -15.53 10.81 -22.60
CA GLY A 138 -14.50 10.45 -23.55
C GLY A 138 -13.18 11.16 -23.25
N ARG A 139 -13.18 12.43 -22.85
CA ARG A 139 -11.96 13.17 -22.48
C ARG A 139 -11.36 12.63 -21.18
N ALA A 140 -12.17 12.35 -20.17
CA ALA A 140 -11.73 11.75 -18.91
C ALA A 140 -11.16 10.34 -19.10
N ASP A 141 -11.89 9.45 -19.78
CA ASP A 141 -11.45 8.09 -20.13
C ASP A 141 -10.16 8.13 -20.96
N ASN A 142 -10.10 8.98 -21.99
CA ASN A 142 -8.88 9.12 -22.80
C ASN A 142 -7.70 9.65 -21.98
N PHE A 143 -7.92 10.58 -21.06
CA PHE A 143 -6.85 11.12 -20.22
C PHE A 143 -6.25 10.02 -19.34
N ASP A 144 -7.10 9.25 -18.67
CA ASP A 144 -6.69 8.17 -17.76
C ASP A 144 -6.10 6.98 -18.54
N SER A 145 -6.84 6.45 -19.52
CA SER A 145 -6.45 5.23 -20.25
C SER A 145 -5.23 5.41 -21.15
N ARG A 146 -4.97 6.61 -21.69
CA ARG A 146 -3.73 6.90 -22.45
C ARG A 146 -2.49 6.81 -21.55
N MET A 147 -2.62 7.18 -20.28
CA MET A 147 -1.54 7.06 -19.31
C MET A 147 -1.39 5.61 -18.83
N ASP A 148 -2.49 4.88 -18.69
CA ASP A 148 -2.50 3.48 -18.23
C ASP A 148 -1.94 2.48 -19.24
N LYS A 149 -2.33 2.59 -20.51
CA LYS A 149 -2.02 1.59 -21.55
C LYS A 149 -0.55 1.45 -21.89
N GLY A 150 0.31 2.41 -21.50
CA GLY A 150 1.78 2.25 -21.52
C GLY A 150 2.39 1.77 -22.84
N ASN A 151 1.74 2.04 -23.98
CA ASN A 151 2.06 1.53 -25.31
C ASN A 151 2.12 -0.03 -25.45
N THR A 152 1.83 -0.83 -24.42
CA THR A 152 1.90 -2.31 -24.53
C THR A 152 0.68 -2.90 -25.24
N ASN A 153 0.89 -4.00 -25.95
CA ASN A 153 -0.13 -4.74 -26.71
C ASN A 153 -0.10 -6.25 -26.43
N GLU A 154 0.57 -6.66 -25.35
CA GLU A 154 0.73 -8.05 -24.94
C GLU A 154 -0.56 -8.61 -24.33
N CYS A 155 -1.31 -9.34 -25.16
CA CYS A 155 -2.55 -10.00 -24.77
C CYS A 155 -2.27 -11.21 -23.86
N GLN A 156 -3.22 -11.52 -22.98
CA GLN A 156 -3.20 -12.73 -22.17
C GLN A 156 -3.96 -13.87 -22.87
N THR A 157 -3.77 -15.11 -22.43
CA THR A 157 -4.56 -16.25 -22.95
C THR A 157 -5.91 -16.33 -22.26
N LYS A 158 -6.95 -16.78 -22.97
CA LYS A 158 -8.30 -16.89 -22.37
C LYS A 158 -8.38 -17.85 -21.18
N SER A 159 -7.58 -18.91 -21.18
CA SER A 159 -7.53 -19.91 -20.10
C SER A 159 -6.67 -19.49 -18.90
N SER A 160 -5.91 -18.41 -19.03
CA SER A 160 -4.94 -17.96 -18.03
C SER A 160 -4.83 -16.44 -18.10
N THR A 161 -5.80 -15.75 -17.50
CA THR A 161 -5.87 -14.30 -17.41
C THR A 161 -5.60 -13.88 -15.97
N PHE A 162 -4.66 -12.94 -15.78
CA PHE A 162 -4.21 -12.47 -14.48
C PHE A 162 -4.44 -10.98 -14.29
N MET A 163 -4.70 -10.62 -13.05
CA MET A 163 -4.72 -9.25 -12.56
C MET A 163 -3.46 -9.01 -11.73
N ALA A 164 -2.71 -7.97 -12.08
CA ALA A 164 -1.55 -7.56 -11.33
C ALA A 164 -1.95 -6.58 -10.20
N SER A 165 -1.18 -6.60 -9.12
CA SER A 165 -1.05 -5.47 -8.22
C SER A 165 -0.14 -4.40 -8.84
N ALA A 166 -0.17 -3.18 -8.31
CA ALA A 166 0.77 -2.14 -8.70
C ALA A 166 2.24 -2.48 -8.36
N PHE A 167 2.48 -3.53 -7.55
CA PHE A 167 3.80 -4.02 -7.17
C PHE A 167 4.18 -5.33 -7.89
N GLY A 168 3.37 -5.78 -8.86
CA GLY A 168 3.72 -6.87 -9.77
C GLY A 168 3.31 -8.29 -9.36
N LYS A 169 2.75 -8.48 -8.16
CA LYS A 169 2.10 -9.76 -7.81
C LYS A 169 0.88 -9.98 -8.70
N GLU A 170 0.79 -11.13 -9.36
CA GLU A 170 -0.34 -11.52 -10.22
C GLU A 170 -1.26 -12.52 -9.51
N GLU A 171 -2.57 -12.30 -9.60
CA GLU A 171 -3.61 -13.22 -9.15
C GLU A 171 -4.50 -13.63 -10.34
N SER A 172 -4.90 -14.89 -10.41
CA SER A 172 -5.74 -15.40 -11.50
C SER A 172 -7.16 -14.82 -11.42
N LEU A 173 -7.69 -14.37 -12.56
CA LEU A 173 -9.03 -13.80 -12.65
C LEU A 173 -10.08 -14.90 -12.81
N ASP A 174 -11.06 -14.94 -11.90
CA ASP A 174 -12.22 -15.83 -12.01
C ASP A 174 -13.28 -15.25 -12.96
N ILE A 175 -13.08 -15.47 -14.25
CA ILE A 175 -13.92 -14.96 -15.35
C ILE A 175 -15.41 -15.33 -15.16
N LYS A 176 -15.71 -16.50 -14.58
CA LYS A 176 -17.08 -17.01 -14.39
C LYS A 176 -17.94 -16.12 -13.46
N LYS A 177 -17.31 -15.32 -12.60
CA LYS A 177 -18.01 -14.42 -11.69
C LYS A 177 -18.50 -13.14 -12.36
N LEU A 178 -17.94 -12.76 -13.51
CA LEU A 178 -18.18 -11.46 -14.15
C LEU A 178 -19.65 -11.26 -14.54
N LYS A 179 -20.32 -12.29 -15.08
CA LYS A 179 -21.77 -12.25 -15.40
C LYS A 179 -22.62 -11.99 -14.14
N LYS A 180 -22.28 -12.65 -13.02
CA LYS A 180 -22.99 -12.46 -11.73
C LYS A 180 -22.78 -11.03 -11.21
N PHE A 181 -21.56 -10.52 -11.28
CA PHE A 181 -21.26 -9.14 -10.90
C PHE A 181 -22.07 -8.15 -11.72
N ARG A 182 -22.14 -8.34 -13.03
CA ARG A 182 -22.93 -7.48 -13.93
C ARG A 182 -24.42 -7.48 -13.60
N LYS A 183 -25.01 -8.65 -13.29
CA LYS A 183 -26.42 -8.74 -12.82
C LYS A 183 -26.68 -7.83 -11.61
N THR A 184 -25.83 -7.89 -10.60
CA THR A 184 -25.96 -7.02 -9.40
C THR A 184 -25.91 -5.55 -9.76
N ILE A 185 -25.03 -5.14 -10.69
CA ILE A 185 -24.99 -3.73 -11.12
C ILE A 185 -26.24 -3.34 -11.91
N TYR A 186 -26.81 -4.22 -12.74
CA TYR A 186 -28.10 -3.94 -13.39
C TYR A 186 -29.23 -3.74 -12.38
N GLU A 187 -29.29 -4.56 -11.33
CA GLU A 187 -30.28 -4.41 -10.24
C GLU A 187 -30.19 -3.03 -9.58
N GLU A 188 -28.98 -2.53 -9.32
CA GLU A 188 -28.78 -1.18 -8.78
C GLU A 188 -29.14 -0.08 -9.78
N ILE A 189 -28.81 -0.23 -11.07
CA ILE A 189 -29.16 0.74 -12.12
C ILE A 189 -30.69 0.87 -12.26
N ILE A 190 -31.44 -0.24 -12.16
CA ILE A 190 -32.91 -0.24 -12.25
C ILE A 190 -33.54 0.70 -11.22
N LYS A 191 -32.92 0.85 -10.04
CA LYS A 191 -33.40 1.75 -8.97
C LYS A 191 -33.45 3.23 -9.39
N LEU A 192 -32.73 3.64 -10.44
CA LEU A 192 -32.86 4.98 -11.04
C LEU A 192 -34.27 5.26 -11.60
N SER A 193 -35.05 4.23 -11.90
CA SER A 193 -36.45 4.37 -12.31
C SER A 193 -37.41 4.61 -11.14
N SER A 194 -36.94 4.40 -9.91
CA SER A 194 -37.76 4.56 -8.71
C SER A 194 -37.84 6.02 -8.31
N ASN A 195 -39.03 6.62 -8.39
CA ASN A 195 -39.26 7.98 -7.90
C ASN A 195 -39.27 8.07 -6.36
N SER A 196 -39.19 6.94 -5.63
CA SER A 196 -39.22 6.92 -4.17
C SER A 196 -37.84 6.96 -3.50
N MET A 197 -36.74 6.77 -4.24
CA MET A 197 -35.38 6.75 -3.68
C MET A 197 -34.66 8.08 -3.94
N ASP A 198 -33.91 8.57 -2.94
CA ASP A 198 -33.04 9.73 -3.14
C ASP A 198 -31.89 9.37 -4.10
N LEU A 199 -31.61 10.23 -5.08
CA LEU A 199 -30.55 10.01 -6.05
C LEU A 199 -29.18 9.86 -5.37
N SER A 200 -28.97 10.56 -4.24
CA SER A 200 -27.74 10.43 -3.44
C SER A 200 -27.61 9.03 -2.83
N GLU A 201 -28.71 8.39 -2.46
CA GLU A 201 -28.76 7.01 -1.95
C GLU A 201 -28.46 6.00 -3.06
N VAL A 202 -29.07 6.18 -4.24
CA VAL A 202 -28.78 5.34 -5.42
C VAL A 202 -27.30 5.45 -5.81
N ARG A 203 -26.73 6.66 -5.80
CA ARG A 203 -25.28 6.89 -6.01
C ARG A 203 -24.45 6.11 -5.00
N SER A 204 -24.78 6.19 -3.71
CA SER A 204 -24.01 5.51 -2.65
C SER A 204 -24.01 4.00 -2.85
N ASN A 205 -25.19 3.41 -3.11
CA ASN A 205 -25.32 1.98 -3.34
C ASN A 205 -24.55 1.52 -4.58
N LEU A 206 -24.62 2.27 -5.68
CA LEU A 206 -23.85 1.99 -6.89
C LEU A 206 -22.35 2.07 -6.63
N LEU A 207 -21.87 3.08 -5.90
CA LEU A 207 -20.45 3.19 -5.54
C LEU A 207 -19.96 2.00 -4.72
N ASP A 208 -20.75 1.53 -3.75
CA ASP A 208 -20.36 0.39 -2.91
C ASP A 208 -20.37 -0.93 -3.69
N GLU A 209 -21.41 -1.18 -4.50
CA GLU A 209 -21.47 -2.39 -5.33
C GLU A 209 -20.39 -2.40 -6.41
N THR A 210 -20.18 -1.29 -7.12
CA THR A 210 -19.09 -1.20 -8.10
C THR A 210 -17.72 -1.26 -7.44
N ARG A 211 -17.49 -0.66 -6.27
CA ARG A 211 -16.23 -0.82 -5.51
C ARG A 211 -15.95 -2.29 -5.21
N ASN A 212 -16.98 -3.03 -4.80
CA ASN A 212 -16.86 -4.45 -4.52
C ASN A 212 -16.62 -5.28 -5.79
N LYS A 213 -17.41 -5.08 -6.85
CA LYS A 213 -17.36 -5.92 -8.05
C LYS A 213 -16.24 -5.53 -9.02
N PHE A 214 -16.08 -4.24 -9.31
CA PHE A 214 -15.11 -3.74 -10.28
C PHE A 214 -13.66 -3.84 -9.75
N SER A 215 -13.45 -3.93 -8.44
CA SER A 215 -12.11 -4.19 -7.86
C SER A 215 -11.60 -5.60 -8.13
N GLN A 216 -12.48 -6.52 -8.53
CA GLN A 216 -12.19 -7.92 -8.82
C GLN A 216 -12.05 -8.21 -10.32
N THR A 217 -11.98 -7.18 -11.17
CA THR A 217 -11.82 -7.33 -12.62
C THR A 217 -10.89 -6.27 -13.21
N LEU A 218 -10.47 -6.50 -14.45
CA LEU A 218 -9.46 -5.73 -15.16
C LEU A 218 -10.03 -4.46 -15.81
N GLY A 219 -9.34 -3.34 -15.65
CA GLY A 219 -9.57 -2.14 -16.47
C GLY A 219 -9.00 -2.30 -17.89
N GLU A 220 -7.89 -3.03 -18.01
CA GLU A 220 -7.20 -3.40 -19.25
C GLU A 220 -6.70 -4.85 -19.15
N THR A 221 -6.86 -5.63 -20.21
CA THR A 221 -6.56 -7.08 -20.22
C THR A 221 -5.11 -7.38 -20.57
N LYS A 222 -4.37 -6.39 -21.09
CA LYS A 222 -2.98 -6.57 -21.52
C LYS A 222 -2.01 -6.52 -20.36
N ARG A 223 -1.01 -7.41 -20.41
CA ARG A 223 0.11 -7.38 -19.45
C ARG A 223 0.84 -6.06 -19.52
N ALA A 224 1.36 -5.65 -18.36
CA ALA A 224 1.91 -4.33 -18.08
C ALA A 224 0.85 -3.20 -17.92
N ALA A 225 -0.41 -3.39 -18.27
CA ALA A 225 -1.49 -2.44 -17.97
C ALA A 225 -2.63 -3.06 -17.13
N ASN A 226 -2.55 -4.37 -16.86
CA ASN A 226 -3.46 -5.15 -16.03
C ASN A 226 -3.26 -4.94 -14.52
N ASP A 227 -2.51 -3.91 -14.12
CA ASP A 227 -2.29 -3.51 -12.73
C ASP A 227 -3.40 -2.61 -12.20
N VAL A 228 -4.17 -1.96 -13.09
CA VAL A 228 -5.33 -1.13 -12.76
C VAL A 228 -6.63 -1.94 -12.92
N SER A 229 -7.46 -1.97 -11.88
CA SER A 229 -8.76 -2.63 -11.96
C SER A 229 -9.80 -1.73 -12.61
N LEU A 230 -10.93 -2.32 -13.01
CA LEU A 230 -12.06 -1.57 -13.55
C LEU A 230 -12.58 -0.51 -12.56
N TRP A 231 -12.47 -0.74 -11.24
CA TRP A 231 -12.94 0.20 -10.24
C TRP A 231 -12.10 1.47 -10.27
N GLU A 232 -10.78 1.34 -10.19
CA GLU A 232 -9.90 2.51 -10.15
C GLU A 232 -10.11 3.37 -11.40
N HIS A 233 -10.17 2.72 -12.57
CA HIS A 233 -10.44 3.38 -13.84
C HIS A 233 -11.80 4.09 -13.87
N SER A 234 -12.90 3.39 -13.57
CA SER A 234 -14.24 3.97 -13.56
C SER A 234 -14.41 5.08 -12.53
N TYR A 235 -13.84 4.90 -11.33
CA TYR A 235 -13.94 5.88 -10.24
C TYR A 235 -13.16 7.16 -10.54
N MET A 236 -11.99 7.05 -11.16
CA MET A 236 -11.25 8.23 -11.59
C MET A 236 -11.92 8.93 -12.77
N THR A 237 -12.46 8.19 -13.75
CA THR A 237 -13.24 8.76 -14.85
C THR A 237 -14.45 9.55 -14.35
N MET A 238 -15.28 8.97 -13.46
CA MET A 238 -16.42 9.71 -12.89
C MET A 238 -16.00 10.95 -12.09
N THR A 239 -14.87 10.87 -11.39
CA THR A 239 -14.36 11.98 -10.56
C THR A 239 -13.89 13.15 -11.42
N ILE A 240 -13.19 12.85 -12.51
CA ILE A 240 -12.77 13.86 -13.49
C ILE A 240 -14.01 14.45 -14.20
N VAL A 241 -14.96 13.63 -14.64
CA VAL A 241 -16.20 14.09 -15.30
C VAL A 241 -16.97 15.06 -14.42
N LYS A 242 -17.19 14.72 -13.14
CA LYS A 242 -17.87 15.59 -12.17
C LYS A 242 -17.17 16.94 -12.04
N ALA A 243 -15.85 16.94 -11.86
CA ALA A 243 -15.08 18.17 -11.71
C ALA A 243 -15.12 19.03 -12.98
N LEU A 244 -15.06 18.42 -14.17
CA LEU A 244 -15.16 19.15 -15.45
C LEU A 244 -16.55 19.74 -15.68
N ILE A 245 -17.62 19.00 -15.38
CA ILE A 245 -18.99 19.52 -15.48
C ILE A 245 -19.17 20.71 -14.54
N ASN A 246 -18.67 20.60 -13.32
CA ASN A 246 -18.72 21.71 -12.37
C ASN A 246 -17.91 22.90 -12.86
N GLU A 247 -16.74 22.69 -13.47
CA GLU A 247 -15.96 23.78 -14.07
C GLU A 247 -16.77 24.51 -15.13
N THR A 248 -17.45 23.78 -16.02
CA THR A 248 -18.33 24.39 -17.04
C THR A 248 -19.51 25.15 -16.44
N ILE A 249 -20.09 24.68 -15.32
CA ILE A 249 -21.19 25.38 -14.64
C ILE A 249 -20.69 26.67 -13.95
N LEU A 250 -19.47 26.64 -13.41
CA LEU A 250 -18.90 27.76 -12.66
C LEU A 250 -18.27 28.83 -13.55
N ASN A 251 -17.73 28.44 -14.71
CA ASN A 251 -17.02 29.30 -15.64
C ASN A 251 -17.79 29.44 -16.96
N GLU A 252 -18.53 30.53 -17.11
CA GLU A 252 -19.38 30.81 -18.29
C GLU A 252 -18.57 30.96 -19.60
N ASN A 253 -17.27 31.21 -19.51
CA ASN A 253 -16.36 31.30 -20.67
C ASN A 253 -15.57 29.99 -20.91
N HIS A 254 -15.88 28.93 -20.17
CA HIS A 254 -15.18 27.64 -20.29
C HIS A 254 -15.35 27.05 -21.68
N SER A 255 -14.26 26.48 -22.20
CA SER A 255 -14.25 25.77 -23.48
C SER A 255 -13.41 24.50 -23.36
N LEU A 256 -14.09 23.35 -23.38
CA LEU A 256 -13.44 22.05 -23.41
C LEU A 256 -12.49 21.86 -24.61
N GLU A 257 -12.71 22.57 -25.72
CA GLU A 257 -11.84 22.47 -26.89
C GLU A 257 -10.47 23.12 -26.68
N LYS A 258 -10.46 24.28 -26.02
CA LYS A 258 -9.28 25.15 -25.92
C LYS A 258 -8.43 24.87 -24.69
N ASN A 259 -9.06 24.56 -23.57
CA ASN A 259 -8.34 24.35 -22.31
C ASN A 259 -7.69 22.96 -22.30
N SER A 260 -6.58 22.81 -21.59
CA SER A 260 -6.06 21.50 -21.19
C SER A 260 -6.89 20.95 -20.02
N LEU A 261 -7.11 19.62 -19.97
CA LEU A 261 -7.92 19.01 -18.90
C LEU A 261 -7.41 19.35 -17.50
N VAL A 262 -6.09 19.51 -17.34
CA VAL A 262 -5.48 19.83 -16.04
C VAL A 262 -5.59 21.30 -15.64
N GLU A 263 -5.90 22.20 -16.57
CA GLU A 263 -6.14 23.63 -16.27
C GLU A 263 -7.53 23.82 -15.64
N ASP A 264 -8.46 22.93 -15.95
CA ASP A 264 -9.84 22.93 -15.45
C ASP A 264 -9.99 22.29 -14.06
N LEU A 265 -8.91 21.78 -13.47
CA LEU A 265 -8.92 20.98 -12.25
C LEU A 265 -7.99 21.54 -11.18
N LYS A 266 -8.39 21.39 -9.91
CA LYS A 266 -7.59 21.65 -8.71
C LYS A 266 -7.76 20.53 -7.69
N ILE A 267 -6.87 20.51 -6.71
CA ILE A 267 -7.01 19.63 -5.55
C ILE A 267 -7.28 20.45 -4.31
N LEU A 268 -8.36 20.09 -3.62
CA LEU A 268 -8.68 20.55 -2.28
C LEU A 268 -8.21 19.49 -1.29
N SER A 269 -7.42 19.90 -0.31
CA SER A 269 -6.90 19.01 0.73
C SER A 269 -7.19 19.57 2.10
N ILE A 270 -7.77 18.73 2.97
CA ILE A 270 -8.11 19.06 4.36
C ILE A 270 -7.32 18.11 5.25
N GLY A 271 -6.42 18.66 6.07
CA GLY A 271 -5.60 17.86 6.97
C GLY A 271 -5.59 18.38 8.41
N TRP A 272 -5.01 17.59 9.31
CA TRP A 272 -4.95 17.87 10.74
C TRP A 272 -3.77 17.14 11.41
N ASN A 273 -3.42 17.54 12.64
CA ASN A 273 -2.38 16.86 13.40
C ASN A 273 -2.92 15.61 14.13
N TYR A 274 -2.81 14.49 13.43
CA TYR A 274 -3.26 13.17 13.88
C TYR A 274 -2.60 12.71 15.18
N PHE A 275 -1.26 12.64 15.22
CA PHE A 275 -0.55 12.11 16.38
C PHE A 275 -0.67 13.00 17.61
N ASN A 276 -0.71 14.33 17.45
CA ASN A 276 -0.94 15.23 18.58
C ASN A 276 -2.31 14.95 19.20
N PHE A 277 -3.35 14.80 18.36
CA PHE A 277 -4.69 14.47 18.86
C PHE A 277 -4.73 13.13 19.59
N LEU A 278 -4.11 12.07 19.03
CA LEU A 278 -4.06 10.78 19.71
C LEU A 278 -3.17 10.78 20.96
N SER A 279 -2.05 11.51 20.96
CA SER A 279 -1.14 11.59 22.11
C SER A 279 -1.75 12.29 23.32
N MET A 280 -2.93 12.90 23.20
CA MET A 280 -3.73 13.37 24.34
C MET A 280 -4.51 12.23 25.03
N SER A 281 -4.18 10.96 24.78
CA SER A 281 -4.92 9.82 25.32
C SER A 281 -4.17 9.17 26.47
N GLU A 282 -4.84 8.92 27.58
CA GLU A 282 -4.27 8.19 28.71
C GLU A 282 -4.52 6.68 28.59
N LYS A 283 -5.69 6.31 28.05
CA LYS A 283 -6.17 4.93 27.95
C LYS A 283 -6.53 4.55 26.49
N ILE A 284 -6.71 3.25 26.22
CA ILE A 284 -7.14 2.74 24.90
C ILE A 284 -8.54 3.24 24.51
N SER A 285 -9.44 3.42 25.48
CA SER A 285 -10.77 3.96 25.25
C SER A 285 -10.72 5.41 24.72
N ASP A 286 -9.80 6.24 25.24
CA ASP A 286 -9.59 7.60 24.73
C ASP A 286 -9.15 7.58 23.26
N ILE A 287 -8.21 6.72 22.91
CA ILE A 287 -7.74 6.56 21.52
C ILE A 287 -8.90 6.16 20.60
N THR A 288 -9.70 5.19 21.04
CA THR A 288 -10.83 4.67 20.27
C THR A 288 -11.86 5.77 20.01
N GLY A 289 -12.22 6.53 21.04
CA GLY A 289 -13.15 7.66 20.89
C GLY A 289 -12.62 8.73 19.94
N ARG A 290 -11.30 8.99 19.99
CA ARG A 290 -10.65 9.95 19.09
C ARG A 290 -10.62 9.50 17.63
N GLU A 291 -10.32 8.23 17.35
CA GLU A 291 -10.43 7.67 15.99
C GLU A 291 -11.85 7.80 15.46
N ILE A 292 -12.86 7.44 16.26
CA ILE A 292 -14.27 7.57 15.86
C ILE A 292 -14.65 9.03 15.58
N ILE A 293 -14.10 9.99 16.32
CA ILE A 293 -14.33 11.41 16.01
C ILE A 293 -13.64 11.81 14.71
N ILE A 294 -12.42 11.35 14.45
CA ILE A 294 -11.75 11.60 13.16
C ILE A 294 -12.60 11.02 12.02
N ASP A 295 -13.11 9.80 12.14
CA ASP A 295 -13.97 9.18 11.14
C ASP A 295 -15.26 9.98 10.93
N LYS A 296 -15.91 10.44 12.00
CA LYS A 296 -17.07 11.34 11.91
C LYS A 296 -16.76 12.66 11.20
N ILE A 297 -15.58 13.24 11.45
CA ILE A 297 -15.12 14.46 10.76
C ILE A 297 -14.93 14.15 9.26
N LYS A 298 -14.26 13.05 8.92
CA LYS A 298 -14.06 12.60 7.53
C LYS A 298 -15.40 12.40 6.82
N GLU A 299 -16.34 11.68 7.43
CA GLU A 299 -17.68 11.45 6.90
C GLU A 299 -18.43 12.76 6.62
N LYS A 300 -18.39 13.72 7.56
CA LYS A 300 -19.00 15.04 7.37
C LYS A 300 -18.34 15.82 6.23
N ILE A 301 -17.01 15.82 6.13
CA ILE A 301 -16.27 16.49 5.04
C ILE A 301 -16.62 15.86 3.68
N ILE A 302 -16.58 14.53 3.58
CA ILE A 302 -16.91 13.79 2.36
C ILE A 302 -18.36 14.10 1.95
N LYS A 303 -19.31 14.00 2.87
CA LYS A 303 -20.72 14.32 2.61
C LYS A 303 -20.88 15.77 2.13
N LYS A 304 -20.22 16.70 2.81
CA LYS A 304 -20.26 18.14 2.49
C LYS A 304 -19.76 18.42 1.08
N ILE A 305 -18.65 17.82 0.68
CA ILE A 305 -18.02 18.08 -0.62
C ILE A 305 -18.71 17.30 -1.74
N GLU A 306 -18.95 16.00 -1.56
CA GLU A 306 -19.42 15.13 -2.64
C GLU A 306 -20.91 15.25 -2.92
N THR A 307 -21.75 15.47 -1.90
CA THR A 307 -23.22 15.36 -2.05
C THR A 307 -23.98 16.63 -1.69
N GLU A 308 -23.51 17.42 -0.72
CA GLU A 308 -24.18 18.66 -0.35
C GLU A 308 -23.76 19.83 -1.23
N SER A 309 -22.45 20.00 -1.46
CA SER A 309 -21.88 21.08 -2.29
C SER A 309 -21.59 20.64 -3.71
N LEU A 310 -21.55 19.32 -3.95
CA LEU A 310 -21.35 18.66 -5.25
C LEU A 310 -20.02 18.99 -5.93
N LEU A 311 -19.04 19.55 -5.23
CA LEU A 311 -17.83 20.13 -5.81
C LEU A 311 -16.95 19.12 -6.54
N GLY A 312 -16.85 17.91 -6.02
CA GLY A 312 -15.88 16.92 -6.48
C GLY A 312 -16.00 15.60 -5.74
N ASN A 313 -15.00 14.73 -5.92
CA ASN A 313 -14.92 13.42 -5.26
C ASN A 313 -13.56 13.21 -4.59
N LYS A 314 -13.54 12.39 -3.54
CA LYS A 314 -12.34 12.00 -2.80
C LYS A 314 -11.40 11.16 -3.66
N ILE A 315 -10.16 11.62 -3.84
CA ILE A 315 -9.14 10.87 -4.61
C ILE A 315 -8.11 10.19 -3.71
N TYR A 316 -7.93 10.67 -2.48
CA TYR A 316 -7.00 10.07 -1.51
C TYR A 316 -7.43 10.38 -0.07
N GLU A 317 -7.12 9.48 0.85
CA GLU A 317 -7.19 9.71 2.29
C GLU A 317 -6.15 8.89 3.03
N ASP A 318 -5.65 9.47 4.13
CA ASP A 318 -4.82 8.79 5.11
C ASP A 318 -5.16 9.28 6.53
N GLU A 319 -4.27 9.06 7.49
CA GLU A 319 -4.41 9.58 8.86
C GLU A 319 -4.25 11.10 8.95
N ARG A 320 -3.55 11.73 7.99
CA ARG A 320 -3.23 13.17 7.98
C ARG A 320 -4.34 13.99 7.38
N GLY A 321 -5.07 13.46 6.39
CA GLY A 321 -6.11 14.24 5.73
C GLY A 321 -6.92 13.50 4.66
N VAL A 322 -7.81 14.27 4.03
CA VAL A 322 -8.67 13.85 2.92
C VAL A 322 -8.49 14.82 1.76
N HIS A 323 -8.42 14.29 0.54
CA HIS A 323 -8.07 15.03 -0.67
C HIS A 323 -9.12 14.81 -1.76
N PHE A 324 -9.53 15.89 -2.41
CA PHE A 324 -10.61 15.91 -3.40
C PHE A 324 -10.14 16.55 -4.70
N LEU A 325 -10.58 15.99 -5.82
CA LEU A 325 -10.47 16.64 -7.13
C LEU A 325 -11.69 17.54 -7.34
N ILE A 326 -11.46 18.83 -7.59
CA ILE A 326 -12.49 19.88 -7.69
C ILE A 326 -12.28 20.73 -8.96
N PRO A 327 -13.28 21.51 -9.42
CA PRO A 327 -13.11 22.48 -10.50
C PRO A 327 -12.11 23.58 -10.13
N ALA A 328 -11.39 24.10 -11.13
CA ALA A 328 -10.38 25.14 -10.93
C ALA A 328 -10.96 26.52 -10.61
N SER A 329 -12.17 26.82 -11.11
CA SER A 329 -12.86 28.11 -10.98
C SER A 329 -13.64 28.30 -9.67
N LEU A 330 -13.57 27.34 -8.75
CA LEU A 330 -14.14 27.49 -7.42
C LEU A 330 -13.44 28.62 -6.66
N ASP A 331 -14.22 29.55 -6.12
CA ASP A 331 -13.76 30.49 -5.11
C ASP A 331 -13.53 29.72 -3.80
N GLU A 332 -12.27 29.69 -3.38
CA GLU A 332 -11.81 28.91 -2.25
C GLU A 332 -12.50 29.29 -0.94
N ASP A 333 -12.87 30.57 -0.78
CA ASP A 333 -13.45 31.07 0.46
C ASP A 333 -14.90 30.57 0.66
N GLU A 334 -15.60 30.20 -0.42
CA GLU A 334 -16.98 29.70 -0.36
C GLU A 334 -17.09 28.41 0.47
N ILE A 335 -16.12 27.50 0.37
CA ILE A 335 -16.16 26.20 1.05
C ILE A 335 -15.33 26.18 2.34
N LYS A 336 -14.29 27.02 2.45
CA LYS A 336 -13.41 27.08 3.64
C LYS A 336 -14.22 27.25 4.92
N LYS A 337 -15.21 28.16 4.92
CA LYS A 337 -16.03 28.45 6.09
C LYS A 337 -16.78 27.22 6.60
N ASP A 338 -17.48 26.55 5.70
CA ASP A 338 -18.25 25.35 6.04
C ASP A 338 -17.34 24.22 6.57
N LEU A 339 -16.14 24.08 6.00
CA LEU A 339 -15.15 23.09 6.44
C LEU A 339 -14.62 23.40 7.84
N PHE A 340 -14.32 24.66 8.14
CA PHE A 340 -13.93 25.09 9.49
C PHE A 340 -15.04 24.87 10.53
N GLU A 341 -16.30 25.12 10.15
CA GLU A 341 -17.47 24.90 11.00
C GLU A 341 -17.65 23.41 11.38
N ILE A 342 -17.38 22.47 10.46
CA ILE A 342 -17.43 21.02 10.76
C ILE A 342 -16.53 20.67 11.95
N PHE A 343 -15.31 21.22 12.02
CA PHE A 343 -14.40 20.98 13.13
C PHE A 343 -14.91 21.65 14.42
N ASN A 344 -15.40 22.89 14.33
CA ASN A 344 -15.91 23.62 15.50
C ASN A 344 -17.14 22.94 16.12
N GLU A 345 -18.07 22.45 15.32
CA GLU A 345 -19.26 21.74 15.80
C GLU A 345 -18.92 20.36 16.38
N THR A 346 -17.98 19.66 15.76
CA THR A 346 -17.69 18.26 16.12
C THR A 346 -16.81 18.18 17.37
N ILE A 347 -15.75 18.98 17.45
CA ILE A 347 -14.71 18.90 18.49
C ILE A 347 -14.29 20.28 19.03
N GLU A 348 -15.07 21.33 18.78
CA GLU A 348 -14.92 22.67 19.37
C GLU A 348 -13.55 23.33 19.18
N GLY A 349 -12.72 22.87 18.24
CA GLY A 349 -11.37 23.41 18.03
C GLY A 349 -10.26 22.75 18.86
N VAL A 350 -10.51 21.60 19.51
CA VAL A 350 -9.43 20.79 20.13
C VAL A 350 -8.39 20.35 19.08
N ILE A 351 -8.86 20.07 17.86
CA ILE A 351 -8.07 19.85 16.65
C ILE A 351 -8.47 20.88 15.60
N LEU A 352 -7.49 21.43 14.89
CA LEU A 352 -7.65 22.50 13.92
C LEU A 352 -7.36 21.98 12.51
N PRO A 353 -8.21 22.29 11.52
CA PRO A 353 -7.95 21.89 10.15
C PRO A 353 -6.93 22.81 9.47
N LYS A 354 -6.15 22.24 8.57
CA LYS A 354 -5.41 22.95 7.53
C LYS A 354 -6.05 22.65 6.19
N ILE A 355 -6.48 23.71 5.50
CA ILE A 355 -7.16 23.62 4.22
C ILE A 355 -6.22 24.20 3.16
N VAL A 356 -5.89 23.39 2.15
CA VAL A 356 -4.95 23.75 1.08
C VAL A 356 -5.60 23.49 -0.27
N PHE A 357 -5.42 24.43 -1.19
CA PHE A 357 -5.81 24.31 -2.59
C PHE A 357 -4.53 24.25 -3.44
N SER A 358 -4.50 23.38 -4.44
CA SER A 358 -3.37 23.33 -5.38
C SER A 358 -3.47 24.44 -6.42
N GLU A 359 -2.34 24.82 -6.99
CA GLU A 359 -2.33 25.47 -8.30
C GLU A 359 -2.86 24.48 -9.37
N ASN A 360 -3.43 24.99 -10.46
CA ASN A 360 -3.91 24.20 -11.59
C ASN A 360 -2.84 24.11 -12.70
N GLY A 361 -3.07 23.25 -13.70
CA GLY A 361 -2.22 23.14 -14.89
C GLY A 361 -1.09 22.11 -14.79
N SER A 362 -0.73 21.64 -13.59
CA SER A 362 0.18 20.49 -13.42
C SER A 362 -0.59 19.16 -13.42
N SER A 363 0.12 18.02 -13.47
CA SER A 363 -0.56 16.72 -13.45
C SER A 363 -1.33 16.49 -12.14
N ILE A 364 -2.47 15.78 -12.16
CA ILE A 364 -3.27 15.48 -10.96
C ILE A 364 -2.41 14.88 -9.84
N ASN A 365 -1.52 13.94 -10.18
CA ASN A 365 -0.62 13.31 -9.22
C ASN A 365 0.38 14.31 -8.60
N GLN A 366 0.80 15.33 -9.35
CA GLN A 366 1.72 16.36 -8.87
C GLN A 366 1.01 17.32 -7.91
N MET A 367 -0.13 17.88 -8.32
CA MET A 367 -0.98 18.70 -7.47
C MET A 367 -1.27 18.03 -6.13
N LEU A 368 -1.55 16.71 -6.15
CA LEU A 368 -1.93 15.99 -4.95
C LEU A 368 -0.76 15.87 -3.98
N HIS A 369 0.40 15.52 -4.50
CA HIS A 369 1.60 15.35 -3.70
C HIS A 369 2.08 16.66 -3.08
N GLU A 370 2.07 17.75 -3.85
CA GLU A 370 2.39 19.09 -3.36
C GLU A 370 1.45 19.46 -2.20
N ASN A 371 0.14 19.17 -2.33
CA ASN A 371 -0.81 19.42 -1.26
C ASN A 371 -0.63 18.52 -0.03
N ILE A 372 -0.32 17.23 -0.20
CA ILE A 372 -0.02 16.34 0.94
C ILE A 372 1.20 16.88 1.70
N ASN A 373 2.27 17.27 0.99
CA ASN A 373 3.45 17.90 1.59
C ASN A 373 3.12 19.22 2.28
N ASN A 374 2.25 20.05 1.69
CA ASN A 374 1.79 21.29 2.31
C ASN A 374 1.00 21.03 3.60
N ILE A 375 0.23 19.94 3.67
CA ILE A 375 -0.48 19.54 4.90
C ILE A 375 0.48 19.07 5.99
N LYS A 376 1.59 18.39 5.65
CA LYS A 376 2.61 17.97 6.64
C LYS A 376 3.12 19.11 7.50
N ASN A 377 3.23 20.31 6.91
CA ASN A 377 3.66 21.51 7.61
C ASN A 377 2.49 22.12 8.39
N GLU A 378 1.95 21.35 9.35
CA GLU A 378 0.80 21.63 10.23
C GLU A 378 0.58 23.11 10.57
N PRO A 379 -0.67 23.55 10.82
CA PRO A 379 -0.90 24.87 11.38
C PRO A 379 -0.33 24.86 12.80
N LYS A 380 0.82 25.52 13.00
CA LYS A 380 1.57 25.41 14.25
C LYS A 380 0.83 26.11 15.39
N THR A 381 -0.04 27.06 15.06
CA THR A 381 -0.73 27.91 16.03
C THR A 381 -2.11 28.37 15.53
N VAL A 382 -2.96 28.77 16.48
CA VAL A 382 -4.28 29.40 16.22
C VAL A 382 -4.15 30.66 15.37
N CYS A 383 -3.01 31.35 15.43
CA CYS A 383 -2.75 32.59 14.69
C CYS A 383 -2.69 32.41 13.16
N GLU A 384 -2.58 31.18 12.68
CA GLU A 384 -2.58 30.87 11.23
C GLU A 384 -4.00 30.72 10.66
N LEU A 385 -5.03 30.87 11.50
CA LEU A 385 -6.43 30.74 11.11
C LEU A 385 -7.05 32.08 10.71
N PRO A 386 -8.10 32.09 9.86
CA PRO A 386 -8.85 33.30 9.56
C PRO A 386 -9.44 33.94 10.83
N SER A 387 -9.35 35.26 10.97
CA SER A 387 -9.83 35.98 12.17
C SER A 387 -11.29 35.67 12.51
N TRP A 388 -12.16 35.62 11.49
CA TRP A 388 -13.57 35.29 11.69
C TRP A 388 -13.75 33.91 12.33
N TYR A 389 -12.88 32.94 12.02
CA TYR A 389 -12.97 31.60 12.60
C TYR A 389 -12.49 31.60 14.04
N ILE A 390 -11.40 32.32 14.33
CA ILE A 390 -10.88 32.52 15.69
C ILE A 390 -11.96 33.14 16.58
N ASP A 391 -12.64 34.19 16.10
CA ASP A 391 -13.70 34.88 16.87
C ASP A 391 -14.90 33.99 17.18
N ASN A 392 -15.18 33.00 16.34
CA ASN A 392 -16.31 32.07 16.47
C ASN A 392 -15.90 30.69 17.00
N LEU A 393 -14.61 30.47 17.34
CA LEU A 393 -14.13 29.18 17.82
C LEU A 393 -14.72 28.91 19.21
N ASN A 394 -15.45 27.81 19.37
CA ASN A 394 -16.11 27.45 20.62
C ASN A 394 -15.10 27.34 21.77
N LEU A 395 -13.91 26.78 21.51
CA LEU A 395 -12.83 26.74 22.50
C LEU A 395 -12.43 28.14 22.98
N ILE A 396 -12.23 29.13 22.09
CA ILE A 396 -11.82 30.48 22.51
C ILE A 396 -12.91 31.15 23.32
N ASN A 397 -14.18 31.01 22.92
CA ASN A 397 -15.29 31.58 23.66
C ASN A 397 -15.37 31.02 25.09
N LYS A 398 -15.14 29.71 25.27
CA LYS A 398 -15.01 29.13 26.62
C LYS A 398 -13.90 29.75 27.46
N TYR A 399 -12.77 30.13 26.84
CA TYR A 399 -11.66 30.78 27.55
C TYR A 399 -11.93 32.25 27.90
N LYS A 400 -12.76 32.96 27.14
CA LYS A 400 -13.21 34.31 27.50
C LYS A 400 -14.04 34.30 28.79
N ASP A 401 -14.74 33.20 29.05
CA ASP A 401 -15.56 32.99 30.24
C ASP A 401 -14.76 32.43 31.45
N LYS A 402 -13.44 32.23 31.32
CA LYS A 402 -12.59 31.56 32.34
C LYS A 402 -12.40 32.36 33.64
N ASP A 403 -12.71 33.66 33.67
CA ASP A 403 -12.57 34.49 34.88
C ASP A 403 -13.51 34.06 36.03
N ASP A 404 -14.39 33.10 35.78
CA ASP A 404 -15.19 32.40 36.79
C ASP A 404 -14.32 31.42 37.61
N GLN A 405 -14.31 31.55 38.94
CA GLN A 405 -13.37 30.83 39.83
C GLN A 405 -13.46 29.30 39.78
N ASN A 406 -14.53 28.75 39.20
CA ASN A 406 -14.84 27.33 39.16
C ASN A 406 -14.54 26.68 37.78
N ILE A 407 -13.63 27.21 36.96
CA ILE A 407 -13.33 26.67 35.63
C ILE A 407 -11.84 26.30 35.49
N LEU A 408 -11.57 25.02 35.21
CA LEU A 408 -10.23 24.43 35.13
C LEU A 408 -9.93 23.83 33.74
N VAL A 409 -8.65 23.57 33.46
CA VAL A 409 -8.21 22.98 32.18
C VAL A 409 -8.31 21.45 32.26
N CYS A 410 -8.94 20.84 31.24
CA CYS A 410 -9.15 19.41 31.16
C CYS A 410 -7.84 18.61 31.22
N ASN A 411 -7.75 17.66 32.16
CA ASN A 411 -6.55 16.83 32.34
C ASN A 411 -6.29 15.85 31.18
N ASN A 412 -7.32 15.45 30.44
CA ASN A 412 -7.18 14.52 29.31
C ASN A 412 -6.66 15.21 28.04
N CYS A 413 -7.34 16.27 27.56
CA CYS A 413 -6.93 16.96 26.33
C CYS A 413 -5.90 18.08 26.53
N GLY A 414 -5.74 18.60 27.75
CA GLY A 414 -4.87 19.75 28.04
C GLY A 414 -5.25 21.04 27.30
N LYS A 415 -6.44 21.09 26.69
CA LYS A 415 -6.88 22.20 25.82
C LYS A 415 -8.20 22.82 26.26
N SER A 416 -9.28 22.04 26.36
CA SER A 416 -10.61 22.55 26.69
C SER A 416 -10.81 22.70 28.20
N LEU A 417 -11.94 23.28 28.61
CA LEU A 417 -12.26 23.63 29.99
C LEU A 417 -13.35 22.74 30.58
N TYR A 418 -13.35 22.59 31.91
CA TYR A 418 -14.39 21.91 32.69
C TYR A 418 -14.71 22.67 33.97
N LYS A 419 -15.86 22.38 34.59
CA LYS A 419 -16.27 23.00 35.87
C LYS A 419 -15.67 22.25 37.06
N GLU A 420 -15.12 22.99 38.03
CA GLU A 420 -14.62 22.49 39.30
C GLU A 420 -15.70 21.66 40.01
N GLY A 421 -15.30 20.53 40.61
CA GLY A 421 -16.22 19.53 41.17
C GLY A 421 -16.66 18.44 40.18
N ASN A 422 -16.24 18.48 38.91
CA ASN A 422 -16.38 17.33 38.01
C ASN A 422 -15.52 16.16 38.51
N ASN A 423 -16.14 15.01 38.79
CA ASN A 423 -15.47 13.84 39.36
C ASN A 423 -14.32 13.27 38.50
N LEU A 424 -14.33 13.50 37.18
CA LEU A 424 -13.33 12.98 36.26
C LEU A 424 -12.28 14.02 35.86
N GLU A 425 -12.45 15.29 36.24
CA GLU A 425 -11.55 16.41 35.88
C GLU A 425 -11.30 16.58 34.37
N ILE A 426 -12.33 16.29 33.57
CA ILE A 426 -12.29 16.35 32.11
C ILE A 426 -13.40 17.22 31.53
N CYS A 427 -13.17 17.77 30.34
CA CYS A 427 -14.19 18.50 29.58
C CYS A 427 -15.26 17.56 29.01
N SER A 428 -16.43 18.11 28.67
CA SER A 428 -17.55 17.37 28.06
C SER A 428 -17.15 16.63 26.79
N ILE A 429 -16.26 17.18 25.97
CA ILE A 429 -15.75 16.49 24.76
C ILE A 429 -15.01 15.20 25.15
N CYS A 430 -14.11 15.29 26.13
CA CYS A 430 -13.35 14.13 26.59
C CYS A 430 -14.23 13.10 27.32
N GLY A 431 -15.24 13.54 28.08
CA GLY A 431 -16.20 12.65 28.73
C GLY A 431 -17.18 12.05 27.73
N GLU A 432 -18.12 12.86 27.26
CA GLU A 432 -19.30 12.44 26.50
C GLU A 432 -18.96 12.00 25.06
N LYS A 433 -18.05 12.71 24.37
CA LYS A 433 -17.76 12.44 22.95
C LYS A 433 -16.63 11.44 22.73
N ILE A 434 -15.71 11.28 23.68
CA ILE A 434 -14.54 10.40 23.57
C ILE A 434 -14.68 9.15 24.44
N ARG A 435 -14.92 9.28 25.74
CA ARG A 435 -14.92 8.14 26.67
C ARG A 435 -16.22 7.33 26.65
N GLU A 436 -17.37 7.97 26.43
CA GLU A 436 -18.68 7.30 26.45
C GLU A 436 -19.07 6.61 25.13
N VAL A 437 -18.19 6.63 24.12
CA VAL A 437 -18.47 6.02 22.83
C VAL A 437 -18.60 4.49 22.95
N LYS A 438 -19.69 3.92 22.43
CA LYS A 438 -19.90 2.48 22.39
C LYS A 438 -18.81 1.80 21.55
N ILE A 439 -18.04 0.91 22.16
CA ILE A 439 -17.01 0.11 21.51
C ILE A 439 -17.61 -1.27 21.16
N ASP A 440 -18.12 -1.40 19.94
CA ASP A 440 -18.52 -2.70 19.37
C ASP A 440 -17.30 -3.33 18.67
N SER A 441 -16.38 -3.90 19.47
CA SER A 441 -15.20 -4.57 18.92
C SER A 441 -14.91 -5.89 19.62
N LYS A 442 -14.60 -6.93 18.82
CA LYS A 442 -13.99 -8.19 19.26
C LYS A 442 -12.49 -8.06 19.61
N GLU A 443 -11.97 -6.84 19.60
CA GLU A 443 -10.60 -6.48 19.98
C GLU A 443 -10.53 -6.11 21.47
N THR A 444 -9.32 -6.06 22.03
CA THR A 444 -9.13 -5.68 23.44
C THR A 444 -9.60 -4.25 23.69
N LYS A 445 -10.16 -4.02 24.88
CA LYS A 445 -10.65 -2.72 25.33
C LYS A 445 -9.67 -2.03 26.28
N ILE A 446 -8.81 -2.79 26.95
CA ILE A 446 -7.81 -2.27 27.89
C ILE A 446 -6.44 -2.93 27.68
N THR A 447 -5.38 -2.31 28.20
CA THR A 447 -4.00 -2.81 28.05
C THR A 447 -3.77 -4.12 28.80
N ASP A 448 -4.46 -4.35 29.92
CA ASP A 448 -4.31 -5.56 30.73
C ASP A 448 -4.70 -6.84 29.97
N GLU A 449 -5.71 -6.74 29.10
CA GLU A 449 -6.14 -7.83 28.22
C GLU A 449 -5.05 -8.22 27.21
N ILE A 450 -4.26 -7.24 26.76
CA ILE A 450 -3.12 -7.47 25.85
C ILE A 450 -1.95 -8.07 26.62
N ALA A 451 -1.67 -7.56 27.82
CA ALA A 451 -0.54 -7.95 28.64
C ALA A 451 -0.72 -9.30 29.35
N TRP A 452 -1.87 -9.98 29.24
CA TRP A 452 -2.15 -11.18 30.02
C TRP A 452 -1.42 -12.42 29.48
N LYS A 453 -0.70 -13.14 30.36
CA LYS A 453 -0.08 -14.43 30.01
C LYS A 453 -1.08 -15.57 30.22
N ASP A 454 -1.36 -16.34 29.19
CA ASP A 454 -2.19 -17.55 29.27
C ASP A 454 -1.36 -18.78 29.69
N ASP A 455 -0.64 -18.67 30.81
CA ASP A 455 0.26 -19.71 31.34
C ASP A 455 -0.27 -20.40 32.61
N GLY A 456 -1.50 -20.05 33.03
CA GLY A 456 -2.15 -20.57 34.22
C GLY A 456 -1.59 -20.06 35.56
N LYS A 457 -0.63 -19.13 35.55
CA LYS A 457 -0.02 -18.55 36.78
C LYS A 457 -0.57 -17.19 37.15
N GLY A 458 -1.33 -16.58 36.24
CA GLY A 458 -1.97 -15.30 36.43
C GLY A 458 -1.01 -14.10 36.39
N ASP A 459 0.01 -14.16 35.54
CA ASP A 459 1.03 -13.13 35.40
C ASP A 459 0.81 -12.24 34.16
N TYR A 460 1.45 -11.06 34.14
CA TYR A 460 1.39 -10.12 33.03
C TYR A 460 2.76 -9.95 32.34
N GLU A 461 2.75 -9.87 31.02
CA GLU A 461 3.89 -9.50 30.18
C GLU A 461 3.91 -8.01 29.82
N GLY A 462 4.93 -7.61 29.05
CA GLY A 462 4.98 -6.30 28.42
C GLY A 462 4.00 -6.19 27.24
N ILE A 463 3.81 -4.96 26.77
CA ILE A 463 3.05 -4.66 25.55
C ILE A 463 3.97 -4.04 24.50
N GLY A 464 3.71 -4.33 23.23
CA GLY A 464 4.37 -3.69 22.09
C GLY A 464 3.38 -2.86 21.28
N LEU A 465 3.69 -1.59 21.05
CA LEU A 465 3.04 -0.74 20.05
C LEU A 465 3.86 -0.78 18.75
N PHE A 466 3.29 -1.37 17.71
CA PHE A 466 3.91 -1.58 16.41
C PHE A 466 3.43 -0.50 15.44
N LEU A 467 4.37 0.22 14.82
CA LEU A 467 4.15 1.16 13.73
C LEU A 467 4.77 0.60 12.46
N LEU A 468 3.95 0.30 11.45
CA LEU A 468 4.40 -0.03 10.10
C LEU A 468 4.12 1.17 9.18
N ASN A 469 5.07 1.57 8.33
CA ASN A 469 4.94 2.78 7.50
C ASN A 469 5.67 2.65 6.14
N PHE A 470 4.97 2.92 5.03
CA PHE A 470 5.47 2.74 3.66
C PHE A 470 6.14 3.97 3.02
N GLU A 471 6.07 5.15 3.67
CA GLU A 471 6.54 6.43 3.11
C GLU A 471 6.14 6.68 1.65
N LEU A 472 4.90 6.31 1.28
CA LEU A 472 4.43 6.27 -0.12
C LEU A 472 4.60 7.60 -0.87
N GLU A 473 4.69 8.69 -0.12
CA GLU A 473 4.93 10.02 -0.63
C GLU A 473 6.33 10.19 -1.26
N LYS A 474 7.39 9.69 -0.60
CA LYS A 474 8.77 9.73 -1.13
C LYS A 474 8.94 8.69 -2.24
N SER A 475 8.33 7.53 -2.06
CA SER A 475 8.40 6.42 -3.01
C SER A 475 7.75 6.75 -4.37
N ARG A 476 7.02 7.87 -4.51
CA ARG A 476 6.40 8.34 -5.76
C ARG A 476 7.37 8.51 -6.91
N GLU A 477 8.58 8.97 -6.62
CA GLU A 477 9.64 9.06 -7.62
C GLU A 477 9.95 7.67 -8.17
N TYR A 478 10.17 6.71 -7.28
CA TYR A 478 10.54 5.35 -7.63
C TYR A 478 9.37 4.51 -8.14
N ILE A 479 8.14 4.86 -7.79
CA ILE A 479 6.90 4.28 -8.33
C ILE A 479 6.88 4.40 -9.85
N LYS A 480 7.34 5.52 -10.43
CA LYS A 480 7.45 5.64 -11.91
C LYS A 480 8.38 4.59 -12.51
N SER A 481 9.38 4.14 -11.75
CA SER A 481 10.36 3.13 -12.15
C SER A 481 9.92 1.69 -11.87
N LEU A 482 8.75 1.46 -11.27
CA LEU A 482 8.16 0.12 -11.12
C LEU A 482 7.57 -0.40 -12.44
N PHE A 483 7.39 0.47 -13.43
CA PHE A 483 6.56 0.18 -14.57
C PHE A 483 7.36 0.17 -15.87
N LEU A 484 7.97 -0.97 -16.16
CA LEU A 484 8.67 -1.21 -17.41
C LEU A 484 7.79 -2.01 -18.37
N ASN A 485 8.04 -1.86 -19.68
CA ASN A 485 7.45 -2.72 -20.69
C ASN A 485 8.50 -3.69 -21.25
N LYS A 486 8.01 -4.76 -21.89
CA LYS A 486 8.83 -5.87 -22.41
C LYS A 486 9.79 -5.46 -23.54
N LEU A 487 9.67 -4.24 -24.09
CA LEU A 487 10.57 -3.73 -25.12
C LEU A 487 12.02 -3.80 -24.67
N PHE A 488 12.27 -3.58 -23.38
CA PHE A 488 13.58 -3.66 -22.78
C PHE A 488 14.29 -4.97 -23.09
N SER A 489 13.63 -6.10 -22.77
CA SER A 489 14.16 -7.45 -23.01
C SER A 489 14.31 -7.81 -24.50
N GLN A 490 13.61 -7.11 -25.40
CA GLN A 490 13.52 -7.46 -26.83
C GLN A 490 14.20 -6.46 -27.76
N ILE A 491 14.72 -5.33 -27.25
CA ILE A 491 15.25 -4.26 -28.10
C ILE A 491 16.48 -4.72 -28.88
N ASP A 492 17.33 -5.57 -28.31
CA ASP A 492 18.51 -6.11 -28.99
C ASP A 492 18.12 -7.07 -30.11
N GLN A 493 17.13 -7.91 -29.85
CA GLN A 493 16.53 -8.76 -30.88
C GLN A 493 15.97 -7.91 -32.04
N ILE A 494 15.24 -6.84 -31.72
CA ILE A 494 14.69 -5.91 -32.73
C ILE A 494 15.82 -5.22 -33.51
N ASN A 495 16.89 -4.78 -32.84
CA ASN A 495 18.07 -4.20 -33.48
C ASN A 495 18.74 -5.18 -34.45
N GLN A 496 18.88 -6.45 -34.06
CA GLN A 496 19.42 -7.49 -34.92
C GLN A 496 18.52 -7.75 -36.14
N LEU A 497 17.19 -7.76 -35.95
CA LEU A 497 16.24 -7.88 -37.05
C LEU A 497 16.34 -6.68 -38.01
N TYR A 498 16.52 -5.46 -37.51
CA TYR A 498 16.74 -4.29 -38.37
C TYR A 498 18.07 -4.34 -39.14
N LYS A 499 19.15 -4.85 -38.53
CA LYS A 499 20.40 -5.11 -39.25
C LYS A 499 20.20 -6.12 -40.38
N ILE A 500 19.46 -7.20 -40.14
CA ILE A 500 19.14 -8.19 -41.19
C ILE A 500 18.22 -7.59 -42.26
N GLU A 501 17.24 -6.76 -41.90
CA GLU A 501 16.37 -6.06 -42.86
C GLU A 501 17.18 -5.17 -43.81
N ASP A 502 18.10 -4.36 -43.27
CA ASP A 502 18.86 -3.38 -44.03
C ASP A 502 19.96 -4.05 -44.87
N GLU A 503 20.80 -4.88 -44.23
CA GLU A 503 22.01 -5.45 -44.84
C GLU A 503 21.76 -6.83 -45.47
N GLY A 504 20.92 -7.65 -44.83
CA GLY A 504 20.77 -9.07 -45.15
C GLY A 504 21.81 -9.94 -44.45
N LEU A 505 21.77 -11.25 -44.70
CA LEU A 505 22.80 -12.18 -44.22
C LEU A 505 24.00 -12.19 -45.17
N ASN A 506 25.20 -12.37 -44.61
CA ASN A 506 26.39 -12.64 -45.40
C ASN A 506 26.30 -14.06 -45.99
N LEU A 507 26.11 -14.15 -47.31
CA LEU A 507 25.89 -15.41 -48.03
C LEU A 507 26.86 -15.57 -49.21
N GLY A 508 27.95 -14.80 -49.25
CA GLY A 508 28.86 -14.70 -50.39
C GLY A 508 29.59 -16.02 -50.69
N ALA A 509 30.32 -16.56 -49.70
CA ALA A 509 31.00 -17.84 -49.82
C ALA A 509 30.02 -19.00 -49.95
N ILE A 510 28.86 -18.94 -49.27
CA ILE A 510 27.81 -19.95 -49.41
C ILE A 510 27.31 -20.01 -50.86
N LYS A 511 26.96 -18.86 -51.46
CA LYS A 511 26.51 -18.79 -52.86
C LYS A 511 27.62 -19.17 -53.84
N GLY A 512 28.88 -18.87 -53.53
CA GLY A 512 30.04 -19.29 -54.32
C GLY A 512 30.23 -20.82 -54.32
N TRP A 513 30.10 -21.45 -53.15
CA TRP A 513 30.15 -22.90 -52.98
C TRP A 513 28.99 -23.64 -53.66
N LEU A 514 27.77 -23.08 -53.63
CA LEU A 514 26.57 -23.65 -54.25
C LEU A 514 26.56 -23.57 -55.79
N ASN A 515 27.39 -22.70 -56.37
CA ASN A 515 27.50 -22.48 -57.81
C ASN A 515 28.88 -22.87 -58.35
N ASP A 516 29.65 -23.65 -57.59
CA ASP A 516 30.96 -24.21 -57.96
C ASP A 516 32.00 -23.16 -58.41
N LYS A 517 31.94 -21.95 -57.85
CA LYS A 517 32.83 -20.82 -58.19
C LYS A 517 34.19 -20.86 -57.47
N GLY A 518 34.72 -22.04 -57.17
CA GLY A 518 36.04 -22.21 -56.56
C GLY A 518 36.18 -21.78 -55.09
N VAL A 519 35.07 -21.63 -54.34
CA VAL A 519 35.11 -21.26 -52.91
C VAL A 519 35.37 -22.49 -52.02
N PRO A 520 36.36 -22.44 -51.09
CA PRO A 520 36.61 -23.53 -50.15
C PRO A 520 35.41 -23.83 -49.24
N ARG A 521 35.11 -25.12 -49.03
CA ARG A 521 33.97 -25.57 -48.18
C ARG A 521 34.08 -25.05 -46.74
N ASN A 522 35.29 -24.90 -46.21
CA ASN A 522 35.50 -24.41 -44.85
C ASN A 522 35.03 -22.95 -44.69
N LYS A 523 35.31 -22.09 -45.67
CA LYS A 523 34.85 -20.70 -45.69
C LYS A 523 33.33 -20.58 -45.77
N ALA A 524 32.67 -21.45 -46.55
CA ALA A 524 31.21 -21.52 -46.55
C ALA A 524 30.64 -22.03 -45.22
N LYS A 525 31.34 -22.95 -44.53
CA LYS A 525 30.96 -23.46 -43.22
C LYS A 525 31.07 -22.41 -42.10
N GLU A 526 32.04 -21.51 -42.19
CA GLU A 526 32.20 -20.36 -41.28
C GLU A 526 31.05 -19.35 -41.46
N GLU A 527 30.75 -18.94 -42.71
CA GLU A 527 29.59 -18.06 -43.00
C GLU A 527 28.25 -18.69 -42.57
N ILE A 528 28.11 -20.02 -42.66
CA ILE A 528 26.91 -20.71 -42.14
C ILE A 528 26.81 -20.54 -40.63
N SER A 529 27.93 -20.63 -39.90
CA SER A 529 27.96 -20.45 -38.44
C SER A 529 27.64 -19.02 -38.04
N GLU A 530 28.18 -18.04 -38.77
CA GLU A 530 27.88 -16.62 -38.56
C GLU A 530 26.40 -16.30 -38.85
N ALA A 531 25.85 -16.86 -39.93
CA ALA A 531 24.44 -16.71 -40.26
C ALA A 531 23.53 -17.41 -39.23
N GLN A 532 23.95 -18.53 -38.63
CA GLN A 532 23.24 -19.19 -37.53
C GLN A 532 23.17 -18.28 -36.31
N ASP A 533 24.31 -17.76 -35.85
CA ASP A 533 24.40 -16.87 -34.69
C ASP A 533 23.54 -15.61 -34.89
N ARG A 534 23.60 -14.97 -36.06
CA ARG A 534 22.75 -13.80 -36.37
C ARG A 534 21.26 -14.15 -36.38
N LEU A 535 20.88 -15.32 -36.88
CA LEU A 535 19.48 -15.76 -36.87
C LEU A 535 19.00 -16.11 -35.46
N GLU A 536 19.85 -16.70 -34.63
CA GLU A 536 19.54 -16.99 -33.22
C GLU A 536 19.36 -15.71 -32.41
N LYS A 537 20.29 -14.76 -32.51
CA LYS A 537 20.19 -13.44 -31.87
C LYS A 537 18.98 -12.62 -32.33
N ALA A 538 18.49 -12.86 -33.55
CA ALA A 538 17.27 -12.24 -34.07
C ALA A 538 15.97 -12.96 -33.64
N GLY A 539 16.07 -14.08 -32.90
CA GLY A 539 14.95 -14.94 -32.52
C GLY A 539 14.30 -15.66 -33.70
N LEU A 540 15.09 -16.00 -34.73
CA LEU A 540 14.74 -16.79 -35.90
C LEU A 540 15.27 -18.23 -35.78
N GLU A 541 15.24 -18.81 -34.58
CA GLU A 541 15.82 -20.13 -34.28
C GLU A 541 15.35 -21.26 -35.21
N LYS A 542 14.06 -21.25 -35.58
CA LYS A 542 13.50 -22.21 -36.54
C LYS A 542 14.30 -22.22 -37.84
N TYR A 543 14.74 -21.04 -38.29
CA TYR A 543 15.54 -20.88 -39.50
C TYR A 543 17.02 -21.20 -39.24
N SER A 544 17.58 -20.83 -38.08
CA SER A 544 18.93 -21.27 -37.69
C SER A 544 19.05 -22.81 -37.68
N LYS A 545 18.15 -23.51 -36.98
CA LYS A 545 18.08 -24.98 -36.90
C LYS A 545 17.85 -25.62 -38.28
N ARG A 546 17.12 -24.97 -39.19
CA ARG A 546 16.92 -25.44 -40.57
C ARG A 546 18.14 -25.21 -41.46
N LEU A 547 18.91 -24.14 -41.20
CA LEU A 547 20.15 -23.81 -41.90
C LEU A 547 21.25 -24.81 -41.47
N SER A 548 21.35 -25.14 -40.18
CA SER A 548 22.31 -26.13 -39.66
C SER A 548 22.11 -27.53 -40.23
N LYS A 549 20.86 -28.03 -40.26
CA LYS A 549 20.54 -29.37 -40.80
C LYS A 549 20.91 -29.54 -42.27
N LYS A 550 20.98 -28.46 -43.04
CA LYS A 550 21.26 -28.50 -44.49
C LYS A 550 22.72 -28.23 -44.84
N ARG A 551 23.58 -28.05 -43.82
CA ARG A 551 24.99 -27.66 -43.97
C ARG A 551 25.78 -28.56 -44.93
N ASP A 552 25.41 -29.83 -45.01
CA ASP A 552 26.15 -30.84 -45.80
C ASP A 552 25.51 -31.20 -47.15
N ASN A 553 24.35 -30.64 -47.49
CA ASN A 553 23.65 -30.93 -48.75
C ASN A 553 23.46 -29.67 -49.61
N LYS A 554 24.23 -29.56 -50.71
CA LYS A 554 24.18 -28.42 -51.64
C LYS A 554 22.77 -28.16 -52.21
N ASN A 555 22.05 -29.21 -52.61
CA ASN A 555 20.75 -29.08 -53.25
C ASN A 555 19.69 -28.58 -52.27
N GLU A 556 19.68 -29.13 -51.06
CA GLU A 556 18.78 -28.69 -50.00
C GLU A 556 19.08 -27.26 -49.53
N MET A 557 20.36 -26.90 -49.38
CA MET A 557 20.78 -25.54 -49.01
C MET A 557 20.37 -24.52 -50.09
N LYS A 558 20.57 -24.84 -51.38
CA LYS A 558 20.16 -24.00 -52.50
C LYS A 558 18.64 -23.79 -52.54
N LYS A 559 17.86 -24.83 -52.26
CA LYS A 559 16.40 -24.75 -52.15
C LYS A 559 15.98 -23.88 -50.95
N PHE A 560 16.57 -24.10 -49.79
CA PHE A 560 16.29 -23.34 -48.57
C PHE A 560 16.56 -21.83 -48.74
N LEU A 561 17.69 -21.43 -49.30
CA LEU A 561 18.01 -20.02 -49.51
C LEU A 561 17.09 -19.33 -50.54
N LYS A 562 16.53 -20.08 -51.50
CA LYS A 562 15.54 -19.55 -52.46
C LYS A 562 14.16 -19.36 -51.82
N GLU A 563 13.77 -20.26 -50.92
CA GLU A 563 12.44 -20.24 -50.28
C GLU A 563 12.33 -19.21 -49.15
N ASN A 564 13.44 -18.70 -48.62
CA ASN A 564 13.45 -17.87 -47.42
C ASN A 564 14.15 -16.53 -47.68
N ASP A 565 13.34 -15.49 -47.89
CA ASP A 565 13.82 -14.10 -47.93
C ASP A 565 14.00 -13.58 -46.49
N PHE A 566 15.24 -13.63 -46.01
CA PHE A 566 15.58 -13.22 -44.64
C PHE A 566 15.32 -11.74 -44.37
N LYS A 567 15.42 -10.85 -45.38
CA LYS A 567 15.09 -9.42 -45.20
C LYS A 567 13.60 -9.25 -44.93
N LYS A 568 12.76 -9.93 -45.73
CA LYS A 568 11.30 -9.90 -45.58
C LYS A 568 10.85 -10.56 -44.26
N LEU A 569 11.49 -11.66 -43.87
CA LEU A 569 11.22 -12.33 -42.59
C LEU A 569 11.59 -11.42 -41.41
N ALA A 570 12.78 -10.83 -41.43
CA ALA A 570 13.24 -9.93 -40.38
C ALA A 570 12.36 -8.69 -40.25
N LYS A 571 11.97 -8.07 -41.37
CA LYS A 571 11.01 -6.96 -41.41
C LYS A 571 9.67 -7.32 -40.77
N LYS A 572 9.13 -8.50 -41.10
CA LYS A 572 7.85 -8.98 -40.55
C LYS A 572 7.94 -9.20 -39.04
N GLN A 573 8.99 -9.86 -38.57
CA GLN A 573 9.17 -10.14 -37.15
C GLN A 573 9.49 -8.87 -36.34
N ALA A 574 10.34 -7.97 -36.84
CA ALA A 574 10.62 -6.69 -36.18
C ALA A 574 9.37 -5.84 -36.05
N LYS A 575 8.54 -5.79 -37.11
CA LYS A 575 7.24 -5.11 -37.07
C LYS A 575 6.34 -5.73 -36.00
N SER A 576 6.23 -7.05 -35.97
CA SER A 576 5.41 -7.79 -34.98
C SER A 576 5.84 -7.50 -33.55
N LEU A 577 7.14 -7.63 -33.24
CA LEU A 577 7.67 -7.37 -31.90
C LEU A 577 7.51 -5.90 -31.50
N LEU A 578 7.76 -4.97 -32.43
CA LEU A 578 7.57 -3.55 -32.14
C LEU A 578 6.09 -3.23 -31.88
N GLU A 579 5.16 -3.83 -32.63
CA GLU A 579 3.71 -3.70 -32.45
C GLU A 579 3.23 -4.28 -31.12
N GLU A 580 3.80 -5.41 -30.69
CA GLU A 580 3.50 -6.06 -29.41
C GLU A 580 3.95 -5.20 -28.22
N ASN A 581 5.14 -4.61 -28.29
CA ASN A 581 5.71 -3.85 -27.19
C ASN A 581 5.25 -2.38 -27.12
N THR A 582 4.98 -1.77 -28.28
CA THR A 582 4.74 -0.32 -28.36
C THR A 582 3.39 0.05 -28.97
N GLY A 583 2.63 -0.92 -29.48
CA GLY A 583 1.36 -0.68 -30.13
C GLY A 583 1.49 -0.22 -31.57
N SER A 584 0.40 -0.33 -32.32
CA SER A 584 0.38 -0.15 -33.79
C SER A 584 0.44 1.29 -34.28
N LYS A 585 0.13 2.29 -33.43
CA LYS A 585 0.16 3.70 -33.81
C LYS A 585 1.61 4.19 -33.96
N GLY A 586 1.92 4.83 -35.10
CA GLY A 586 3.19 5.54 -35.30
C GLY A 586 4.44 4.66 -35.41
N LEU A 587 4.31 3.41 -35.87
CA LEU A 587 5.41 2.44 -35.96
C LEU A 587 6.61 2.93 -36.77
N SER A 588 6.41 3.71 -37.83
CA SER A 588 7.50 4.28 -38.62
C SER A 588 8.41 5.16 -37.77
N LYS A 589 7.84 6.11 -37.02
CA LYS A 589 8.57 6.99 -36.10
C LYS A 589 9.27 6.20 -35.00
N LYS A 590 8.63 5.16 -34.47
CA LYS A 590 9.22 4.29 -33.44
C LYS A 590 10.39 3.46 -33.97
N LYS A 591 10.27 2.94 -35.19
CA LYS A 591 11.37 2.27 -35.90
C LYS A 591 12.57 3.21 -36.07
N GLU A 592 12.32 4.46 -36.48
CA GLU A 592 13.38 5.48 -36.57
C GLU A 592 14.03 5.78 -35.21
N ILE A 593 13.25 5.84 -34.13
CA ILE A 593 13.77 6.01 -32.77
C ILE A 593 14.75 4.88 -32.41
N ILE A 594 14.36 3.61 -32.64
CA ILE A 594 15.21 2.46 -32.34
C ILE A 594 16.47 2.43 -33.22
N LYS A 595 16.34 2.76 -34.51
CA LYS A 595 17.49 2.75 -35.44
C LYS A 595 18.49 3.87 -35.19
N ASN A 596 18.02 5.07 -34.85
CA ASN A 596 18.83 6.29 -34.90
C ASN A 596 19.26 6.79 -33.51
N LYS A 597 18.72 6.23 -32.42
CA LYS A 597 19.07 6.62 -31.04
C LYS A 597 19.78 5.48 -30.33
N SER A 598 20.54 5.81 -29.28
CA SER A 598 21.10 4.79 -28.39
C SER A 598 19.97 3.93 -27.79
N LYS A 599 20.28 2.66 -27.46
CA LYS A 599 19.36 1.73 -26.77
C LYS A 599 18.67 2.42 -25.58
N SER A 600 19.45 3.05 -24.70
CA SER A 600 18.97 3.81 -23.54
C SER A 600 17.97 4.91 -23.89
N LYS A 601 18.23 5.71 -24.93
CA LYS A 601 17.35 6.83 -25.33
C LYS A 601 16.09 6.33 -26.06
N ALA A 602 16.21 5.28 -26.85
CA ALA A 602 15.07 4.62 -27.49
C ALA A 602 14.13 4.01 -26.45
N LEU A 603 14.68 3.33 -25.44
CA LEU A 603 13.92 2.79 -24.32
C LEU A 603 13.24 3.91 -23.55
N LYS A 604 13.97 4.96 -23.13
CA LYS A 604 13.36 6.10 -22.43
C LYS A 604 12.11 6.66 -23.13
N GLU A 605 12.12 6.76 -24.46
CA GLU A 605 10.99 7.30 -25.22
C GLU A 605 9.86 6.29 -25.47
N LEU A 606 10.13 4.98 -25.41
CA LEU A 606 9.21 3.93 -25.85
C LEU A 606 8.78 2.95 -24.73
N SER A 607 9.50 2.89 -23.60
CA SER A 607 9.35 1.87 -22.56
C SER A 607 8.78 2.32 -21.23
N SER A 608 8.73 3.63 -20.95
CA SER A 608 8.22 4.15 -19.66
C SER A 608 6.69 4.16 -19.64
N LYS A 609 6.06 3.44 -18.70
CA LYS A 609 4.64 3.68 -18.39
C LYS A 609 4.50 4.98 -17.60
N ARG A 610 3.36 5.66 -17.74
CA ARG A 610 3.07 6.88 -16.99
C ARG A 610 2.29 6.53 -15.72
N LEU A 611 2.56 7.27 -14.65
CA LEU A 611 1.77 7.21 -13.43
C LEU A 611 0.47 7.99 -13.66
N SER A 612 -0.61 7.29 -14.00
CA SER A 612 -1.97 7.85 -14.13
C SER A 612 -2.60 8.09 -12.76
N PRO A 613 -3.71 8.85 -12.68
CA PRO A 613 -4.50 8.94 -11.46
C PRO A 613 -5.02 7.56 -10.97
N SER A 614 -5.51 6.71 -11.87
CA SER A 614 -6.01 5.37 -11.52
C SER A 614 -4.94 4.46 -10.95
N ARG A 615 -3.73 4.48 -11.54
CA ARG A 615 -2.59 3.71 -11.04
C ARG A 615 -2.08 4.24 -9.70
N GLN A 616 -2.11 5.55 -9.49
CA GLN A 616 -1.80 6.13 -8.18
C GLN A 616 -2.80 5.66 -7.11
N MET A 617 -4.11 5.69 -7.43
CA MET A 617 -5.15 5.16 -6.55
C MET A 617 -4.95 3.68 -6.23
N ARG A 618 -4.56 2.89 -7.24
CA ARG A 618 -4.26 1.46 -7.10
C ARG A 618 -3.13 1.19 -6.11
N ILE A 619 -2.05 1.96 -6.17
CA ILE A 619 -0.90 1.82 -5.26
C ILE A 619 -1.35 1.98 -3.81
N TRP A 620 -2.08 3.04 -3.50
CA TRP A 620 -2.58 3.27 -2.13
C TRP A 620 -3.52 2.18 -1.68
N LYS A 621 -4.42 1.72 -2.55
CA LYS A 621 -5.32 0.61 -2.23
C LYS A 621 -4.59 -0.72 -2.02
N ASN A 622 -3.54 -0.99 -2.80
CA ASN A 622 -2.72 -2.18 -2.61
C ASN A 622 -1.94 -2.11 -1.29
N ALA A 623 -1.46 -0.92 -0.89
CA ALA A 623 -0.85 -0.71 0.42
C ALA A 623 -1.86 -0.88 1.58
N ASP A 624 -3.07 -0.32 1.47
CA ASP A 624 -4.14 -0.53 2.46
C ASP A 624 -4.58 -2.00 2.55
N SER A 625 -4.68 -2.67 1.40
CA SER A 625 -4.97 -4.10 1.29
C SER A 625 -3.87 -4.95 1.93
N PHE A 626 -2.60 -4.59 1.75
CA PHE A 626 -1.48 -5.22 2.44
C PHE A 626 -1.67 -5.18 3.96
N PHE A 627 -1.94 -3.99 4.55
CA PHE A 627 -2.17 -3.91 5.99
C PHE A 627 -3.43 -4.65 6.45
N LYS A 628 -4.48 -4.72 5.62
CA LYS A 628 -5.66 -5.55 5.89
C LYS A 628 -5.31 -7.04 5.90
N LYS A 629 -4.45 -7.50 4.99
CA LYS A 629 -3.94 -8.88 4.97
C LYS A 629 -3.10 -9.16 6.23
N ILE A 630 -2.19 -8.27 6.60
CA ILE A 630 -1.41 -8.36 7.85
C ILE A 630 -2.33 -8.46 9.06
N LYS A 631 -3.32 -7.55 9.18
CA LYS A 631 -4.32 -7.60 10.26
C LYS A 631 -4.92 -9.00 10.39
N ASN A 632 -5.35 -9.61 9.29
CA ASN A 632 -6.00 -10.92 9.33
C ASN A 632 -5.03 -12.03 9.75
N VAL A 633 -3.79 -12.01 9.27
CA VAL A 633 -2.74 -12.96 9.67
C VAL A 633 -2.48 -12.84 11.16
N LEU A 634 -2.15 -11.64 11.64
CA LEU A 634 -1.84 -11.38 13.05
C LEU A 634 -3.01 -11.73 13.97
N GLN A 635 -4.24 -11.41 13.56
CA GLN A 635 -5.42 -11.78 14.32
C GLN A 635 -5.61 -13.30 14.43
N ASN A 636 -5.19 -14.11 13.47
CA ASN A 636 -5.27 -15.57 13.58
C ASN A 636 -4.14 -16.15 14.44
N ASP A 637 -3.04 -15.42 14.52
CA ASP A 637 -1.80 -15.87 15.16
C ASP A 637 -1.65 -15.48 16.63
N ILE A 638 -2.43 -14.50 17.08
CA ILE A 638 -2.46 -14.02 18.46
C ILE A 638 -3.51 -14.78 19.28
N GLY A 639 -3.20 -15.01 20.55
CA GLY A 639 -4.07 -15.69 21.51
C GLY A 639 -5.44 -15.02 21.69
N THR A 640 -6.40 -15.82 22.14
CA THR A 640 -7.76 -15.36 22.47
C THR A 640 -8.02 -15.53 23.95
N LEU A 641 -8.78 -14.60 24.53
CA LEU A 641 -9.20 -14.65 25.93
C LEU A 641 -10.72 -14.53 26.05
N ASN A 642 -11.19 -14.92 27.23
CA ASN A 642 -12.60 -14.89 27.59
C ASN A 642 -12.96 -13.63 28.37
N ARG A 643 -14.12 -13.07 28.05
CA ARG A 643 -14.80 -12.02 28.79
C ARG A 643 -16.18 -12.52 29.20
N HIS A 644 -16.39 -12.79 30.48
CA HIS A 644 -17.70 -13.12 31.01
C HIS A 644 -18.59 -11.87 31.09
N LYS A 645 -19.84 -12.03 30.65
CA LYS A 645 -20.89 -11.00 30.68
C LYS A 645 -21.97 -11.37 31.69
N PHE A 646 -22.44 -10.39 32.42
CA PHE A 646 -23.48 -10.52 33.44
C PHE A 646 -24.62 -9.55 33.16
N ASN A 647 -25.86 -10.02 33.33
CA ASN A 647 -26.98 -9.13 33.60
C ASN A 647 -26.84 -8.61 35.03
N TYR A 648 -27.25 -7.37 35.27
CA TYR A 648 -27.16 -6.77 36.60
C TYR A 648 -28.41 -5.99 36.95
N LYS A 649 -28.70 -5.91 38.26
CA LYS A 649 -29.69 -5.01 38.85
C LYS A 649 -29.11 -4.46 40.17
N PRO A 650 -29.45 -3.22 40.57
CA PRO A 650 -29.14 -2.73 41.91
C PRO A 650 -29.56 -3.74 42.97
N TYR A 651 -28.74 -3.92 44.01
CA TYR A 651 -29.01 -4.93 45.04
C TYR A 651 -30.19 -4.51 45.95
N SER A 652 -30.41 -3.20 46.12
CA SER A 652 -31.56 -2.64 46.85
C SER A 652 -32.20 -1.44 46.13
N GLU A 653 -33.48 -1.16 46.43
CA GLU A 653 -34.22 -0.01 45.86
C GLU A 653 -33.66 1.34 46.34
N GLU A 654 -33.01 1.42 47.50
CA GLU A 654 -32.34 2.66 47.96
C GLU A 654 -31.07 2.98 47.15
N GLU A 655 -30.46 1.99 46.50
CA GLU A 655 -29.28 2.16 45.64
C GLU A 655 -29.64 2.60 44.20
N SER A 656 -30.92 2.55 43.78
CA SER A 656 -31.34 3.00 42.44
C SER A 656 -31.37 4.52 42.29
N ASP A 657 -31.54 5.26 43.38
CA ASP A 657 -31.62 6.73 43.35
C ASP A 657 -30.22 7.42 43.26
N GLN A 658 -29.12 6.65 43.23
CA GLN A 658 -27.73 7.14 43.16
C GLN A 658 -27.05 6.91 41.78
N GLU A 659 -27.84 6.87 40.70
CA GLU A 659 -27.38 6.58 39.34
C GLU A 659 -26.33 7.59 38.82
N ASN A 660 -25.08 7.14 38.77
CA ASN A 660 -24.09 7.49 37.75
C ASN A 660 -22.87 6.58 37.90
N ILE A 661 -22.86 5.44 37.21
CA ILE A 661 -21.65 4.63 37.03
C ILE A 661 -21.09 4.97 35.65
N PRO A 662 -19.80 5.32 35.52
CA PRO A 662 -19.24 5.63 34.22
C PRO A 662 -19.24 4.39 33.33
N PHE A 663 -19.90 4.48 32.17
CA PHE A 663 -19.88 3.43 31.17
C PHE A 663 -18.53 3.35 30.47
N ASN A 664 -18.16 2.14 30.02
CA ASN A 664 -16.93 1.88 29.25
C ASN A 664 -15.62 2.30 29.96
N GLN A 665 -15.65 2.47 31.28
CA GLN A 665 -14.46 2.68 32.11
C GLN A 665 -14.21 1.42 32.94
N ALA A 666 -12.95 1.03 33.04
CA ALA A 666 -12.50 -0.03 33.93
C ALA A 666 -12.81 0.39 35.38
N ILE A 667 -13.62 -0.40 36.07
CA ILE A 667 -14.02 -0.16 37.47
C ILE A 667 -13.59 -1.35 38.30
N GLU A 668 -12.89 -1.10 39.41
CA GLU A 668 -12.50 -2.15 40.35
C GLU A 668 -13.71 -2.67 41.13
N VAL A 669 -13.88 -3.99 41.13
CA VAL A 669 -14.99 -4.67 41.79
C VAL A 669 -14.52 -5.92 42.53
N ARG A 670 -15.36 -6.39 43.45
CA ARG A 670 -15.25 -7.69 44.12
C ARG A 670 -16.38 -8.59 43.64
N PHE A 671 -16.03 -9.72 43.02
CA PHE A 671 -16.94 -10.79 42.65
C PHE A 671 -17.19 -11.66 43.88
N ILE A 672 -18.45 -11.90 44.23
CA ILE A 672 -18.83 -12.60 45.45
C ILE A 672 -19.66 -13.84 45.09
N SER A 673 -19.17 -15.00 45.55
CA SER A 673 -19.91 -16.26 45.61
C SER A 673 -20.23 -16.63 47.07
N LYS A 674 -20.88 -17.77 47.33
CA LYS A 674 -21.38 -18.13 48.66
C LYS A 674 -20.32 -18.11 49.76
N ASN A 675 -19.10 -18.60 49.48
CA ASN A 675 -18.03 -18.78 50.48
C ASN A 675 -16.69 -18.14 50.06
N GLN A 676 -16.63 -17.49 48.90
CA GLN A 676 -15.39 -16.97 48.33
C GLN A 676 -15.65 -15.66 47.60
N SER A 677 -14.60 -14.84 47.49
CA SER A 677 -14.65 -13.62 46.70
C SER A 677 -13.32 -13.36 46.03
N GLU A 678 -13.36 -12.79 44.83
CA GLU A 678 -12.17 -12.44 44.04
C GLU A 678 -12.23 -10.98 43.61
N LYS A 679 -11.09 -10.30 43.55
CA LYS A 679 -11.03 -8.92 43.05
C LYS A 679 -10.78 -8.92 41.55
N GLY A 680 -11.36 -7.96 40.84
CA GLY A 680 -11.06 -7.74 39.44
C GLY A 680 -11.63 -6.43 38.92
N GLU A 681 -11.56 -6.22 37.61
CA GLU A 681 -12.12 -5.06 36.96
C GLU A 681 -13.23 -5.45 35.99
N VAL A 682 -14.21 -4.57 35.84
CA VAL A 682 -15.32 -4.71 34.89
C VAL A 682 -15.56 -3.43 34.11
N LEU A 683 -16.21 -3.58 32.95
CA LEU A 683 -16.84 -2.50 32.20
C LEU A 683 -18.35 -2.59 32.40
N PHE A 684 -18.95 -1.48 32.80
CA PHE A 684 -20.40 -1.32 32.78
C PHE A 684 -20.86 -0.86 31.40
N SER A 685 -21.96 -1.46 30.95
CA SER A 685 -22.73 -1.09 29.76
C SER A 685 -24.20 -0.92 30.16
N GLU A 686 -25.02 -0.37 29.25
CA GLU A 686 -26.45 -0.11 29.50
C GLU A 686 -27.20 -1.33 30.03
N ASP A 687 -26.90 -2.53 29.53
CA ASP A 687 -27.63 -3.77 29.84
C ASP A 687 -26.77 -4.89 30.45
N SER A 688 -25.47 -4.65 30.64
CA SER A 688 -24.55 -5.70 31.07
C SER A 688 -23.28 -5.21 31.79
N ILE A 689 -22.70 -6.08 32.60
CA ILE A 689 -21.36 -5.94 33.18
C ILE A 689 -20.45 -6.95 32.48
N SER A 690 -19.29 -6.51 31.98
CA SER A 690 -18.32 -7.39 31.33
C SER A 690 -16.98 -7.36 32.06
N THR A 691 -16.41 -8.54 32.31
CA THR A 691 -15.06 -8.68 32.90
C THR A 691 -13.97 -8.19 31.94
N ILE A 692 -12.91 -7.58 32.46
CA ILE A 692 -11.76 -7.15 31.64
C ILE A 692 -10.41 -7.56 32.20
N THR A 693 -10.39 -8.10 33.42
CA THR A 693 -9.22 -8.70 34.03
C THR A 693 -9.28 -10.22 33.89
N PRO A 694 -8.45 -10.84 33.05
CA PRO A 694 -8.58 -12.27 32.73
C PRO A 694 -8.29 -13.20 33.92
N HIS A 695 -7.56 -12.75 34.96
CA HIS A 695 -7.28 -13.57 36.16
C HIS A 695 -8.54 -14.02 36.89
N VAL A 696 -9.66 -13.29 36.73
CA VAL A 696 -10.92 -13.60 37.42
C VAL A 696 -11.72 -14.69 36.69
N ASN A 697 -11.35 -15.04 35.46
CA ASN A 697 -12.11 -15.99 34.65
C ASN A 697 -12.19 -17.36 35.32
N GLU A 698 -11.07 -17.87 35.85
CA GLU A 698 -11.04 -19.15 36.56
C GLU A 698 -11.98 -19.14 37.80
N PHE A 699 -12.00 -18.03 38.55
CA PHE A 699 -12.91 -17.87 39.68
C PHE A 699 -14.38 -17.93 39.23
N ILE A 700 -14.72 -17.25 38.14
CA ILE A 700 -16.09 -17.18 37.59
C ILE A 700 -16.54 -18.50 36.95
N GLU A 701 -15.61 -19.28 36.41
CA GLU A 701 -15.88 -20.59 35.82
C GLU A 701 -16.10 -21.65 36.89
N ASN A 702 -15.35 -21.57 38.00
CA ASN A 702 -15.43 -22.52 39.10
C ASN A 702 -16.50 -22.16 40.15
N ASN A 703 -17.00 -20.92 40.18
CA ASN A 703 -17.95 -20.46 41.19
C ASN A 703 -19.19 -19.78 40.59
N GLU A 704 -20.35 -19.98 41.22
CA GLU A 704 -21.58 -19.25 40.90
C GLU A 704 -21.50 -17.83 41.52
N VAL A 705 -21.09 -16.85 40.73
CA VAL A 705 -21.09 -15.44 41.14
C VAL A 705 -22.51 -14.90 41.13
N ARG A 706 -22.97 -14.42 42.29
CA ARG A 706 -24.32 -13.87 42.46
C ARG A 706 -24.34 -12.37 42.73
N LYS A 707 -23.20 -11.82 43.16
CA LYS A 707 -23.09 -10.42 43.59
C LYS A 707 -21.76 -9.82 43.13
N ILE A 708 -21.79 -8.57 42.70
CA ILE A 708 -20.60 -7.75 42.40
C ILE A 708 -20.67 -6.49 43.27
N LYS A 709 -19.60 -6.21 44.02
CA LYS A 709 -19.46 -5.00 44.83
C LYS A 709 -18.41 -4.07 44.23
N VAL A 710 -18.76 -2.81 43.99
CA VAL A 710 -17.81 -1.77 43.54
C VAL A 710 -16.89 -1.40 44.70
N ILE A 711 -15.58 -1.42 44.44
CA ILE A 711 -14.53 -1.08 45.42
C ILE A 711 -13.55 -0.03 44.87
N ASP A 712 -13.90 0.63 43.76
CA ASP A 712 -13.09 1.67 43.12
C ASP A 712 -13.16 2.98 43.93
N ASP A 713 -12.02 3.40 44.48
CA ASP A 713 -11.89 4.60 45.31
C ASP A 713 -12.32 5.89 44.57
N ASN A 714 -12.27 5.90 43.23
CA ASN A 714 -12.66 7.07 42.43
C ASN A 714 -14.18 7.33 42.45
N LEU A 715 -14.99 6.34 42.83
CA LEU A 715 -16.45 6.43 42.76
C LEU A 715 -17.10 6.87 44.08
N LYS A 716 -16.31 7.17 45.13
CA LYS A 716 -16.68 7.73 46.45
C LYS A 716 -17.75 6.98 47.28
N ASN A 717 -18.57 6.11 46.68
CA ASN A 717 -19.62 5.32 47.32
C ASN A 717 -19.44 3.82 47.00
N GLU A 718 -19.51 2.96 48.02
CA GLU A 718 -19.64 1.51 47.81
C GLU A 718 -21.03 1.20 47.22
N ARG A 719 -21.07 0.42 46.13
CA ARG A 719 -22.32 0.03 45.45
C ARG A 719 -22.37 -1.47 45.23
N GLU A 720 -23.55 -2.07 45.33
CA GLU A 720 -23.72 -3.51 45.16
C GLU A 720 -24.73 -3.87 44.07
N PHE A 721 -24.40 -4.90 43.28
CA PHE A 721 -25.25 -5.39 42.19
C PHE A 721 -25.52 -6.88 42.35
N SER A 722 -26.79 -7.26 42.20
CA SER A 722 -27.17 -8.65 41.96
C SER A 722 -26.88 -8.99 40.49
N VAL A 723 -26.18 -10.09 40.25
CA VAL A 723 -25.73 -10.45 38.90
C VAL A 723 -26.09 -11.88 38.50
N GLU A 724 -26.34 -12.06 37.21
CA GLU A 724 -26.56 -13.37 36.58
C GLU A 724 -25.71 -13.49 35.31
N LYS A 725 -24.92 -14.57 35.19
CA LYS A 725 -24.04 -14.78 34.03
C LYS A 725 -24.89 -14.97 32.76
N ARG A 726 -24.76 -14.04 31.82
CA ARG A 726 -25.46 -14.02 30.53
C ARG A 726 -24.73 -14.84 29.46
N GLY A 727 -23.39 -14.88 29.52
CA GLY A 727 -22.57 -15.60 28.55
C GLY A 727 -21.09 -15.26 28.63
N THR A 728 -20.32 -15.77 27.67
CA THR A 728 -18.90 -15.49 27.51
C THR A 728 -18.63 -14.98 26.10
N GLU A 729 -17.89 -13.89 26.00
CA GLU A 729 -17.40 -13.31 24.76
C GLU A 729 -15.93 -13.66 24.59
N ILE A 730 -15.54 -14.11 23.39
CA ILE A 730 -14.13 -14.38 23.06
C ILE A 730 -13.57 -13.15 22.35
N PHE A 731 -12.42 -12.67 22.79
CA PHE A 731 -11.71 -11.54 22.17
C PHE A 731 -10.25 -11.91 21.88
N LYS A 732 -9.63 -11.17 20.96
CA LYS A 732 -8.21 -11.35 20.58
C LYS A 732 -7.35 -10.40 21.38
N GLN A 733 -6.16 -10.82 21.83
CA GLN A 733 -5.18 -9.99 22.54
C GLN A 733 -4.47 -8.98 21.61
N PHE A 734 -5.26 -8.22 20.85
CA PHE A 734 -4.79 -7.34 19.79
C PHE A 734 -5.69 -6.11 19.73
N ARG A 735 -5.09 -4.93 19.52
CA ARG A 735 -5.84 -3.68 19.32
C ARG A 735 -5.29 -2.89 18.15
N ILE A 736 -6.16 -2.58 17.20
CA ILE A 736 -5.82 -1.59 16.17
C ILE A 736 -5.94 -0.20 16.79
N ILE A 737 -4.89 0.58 16.64
CA ILE A 737 -4.93 2.01 16.92
C ILE A 737 -5.35 2.75 15.65
N SER A 738 -4.72 2.44 14.51
CA SER A 738 -5.01 3.08 13.23
C SER A 738 -4.51 2.29 12.05
N ARG A 739 -5.18 2.44 10.91
CA ARG A 739 -4.79 1.85 9.63
C ARG A 739 -5.17 2.79 8.50
N SER A 740 -4.22 3.09 7.64
CA SER A 740 -4.38 3.87 6.41
C SER A 740 -3.51 3.25 5.31
N PRO A 741 -3.59 3.73 4.06
CA PRO A 741 -2.66 3.31 3.02
C PRO A 741 -1.18 3.48 3.38
N ASN A 742 -0.84 4.48 4.21
CA ASN A 742 0.55 4.82 4.50
C ASN A 742 1.06 4.19 5.82
N GLN A 743 0.17 3.92 6.79
CA GLN A 743 0.55 3.40 8.10
C GLN A 743 -0.36 2.28 8.64
N PHE A 744 0.19 1.41 9.48
CA PHE A 744 -0.56 0.53 10.36
C PHE A 744 0.00 0.57 11.78
N LEU A 745 -0.81 1.02 12.73
CA LEU A 745 -0.46 1.19 14.14
C LEU A 745 -1.33 0.29 15.00
N PHE A 746 -0.73 -0.62 15.77
CA PHE A 746 -1.47 -1.58 16.60
C PHE A 746 -0.70 -1.99 17.86
N LEU A 747 -1.44 -2.46 18.88
CA LEU A 747 -0.90 -3.06 20.10
C LEU A 747 -1.05 -4.58 20.07
N ALA A 748 -0.02 -5.26 20.57
CA ALA A 748 0.02 -6.70 20.77
C ALA A 748 0.89 -7.05 22.01
N PRO A 749 0.84 -8.30 22.52
CA PRO A 749 1.70 -8.72 23.61
C PRO A 749 3.16 -8.71 23.16
N ALA A 750 4.07 -8.28 24.04
CA ALA A 750 5.48 -8.11 23.68
C ALA A 750 6.11 -9.45 23.26
N GLU A 751 5.81 -10.55 23.95
CA GLU A 751 6.34 -11.89 23.68
C GLU A 751 6.06 -12.33 22.22
N LYS A 752 4.96 -11.87 21.62
CA LYS A 752 4.58 -12.21 20.23
C LYS A 752 5.35 -11.45 19.16
N THR A 753 6.28 -10.57 19.53
CA THR A 753 7.07 -9.75 18.59
C THR A 753 7.70 -10.57 17.48
N ILE A 754 8.32 -11.71 17.80
CA ILE A 754 9.09 -12.45 16.78
C ILE A 754 8.16 -13.02 15.72
N LYS A 755 7.05 -13.63 16.14
CA LYS A 755 6.00 -14.12 15.25
C LYS A 755 5.44 -13.00 14.37
N ILE A 756 5.10 -11.86 14.99
CA ILE A 756 4.56 -10.69 14.29
C ILE A 756 5.53 -10.18 13.22
N MET A 757 6.81 -10.02 13.56
CA MET A 757 7.85 -9.52 12.66
C MET A 757 8.11 -10.47 11.49
N ASN A 758 8.15 -11.78 11.74
CA ASN A 758 8.29 -12.79 10.69
C ASN A 758 7.09 -12.74 9.73
N SER A 759 5.86 -12.71 10.25
CA SER A 759 4.65 -12.60 9.42
C SER A 759 4.61 -11.31 8.59
N ILE A 760 5.11 -10.19 9.13
CA ILE A 760 5.21 -8.93 8.38
C ILE A 760 6.22 -9.07 7.24
N LYS A 761 7.41 -9.61 7.53
CA LYS A 761 8.48 -9.79 6.54
C LYS A 761 8.05 -10.71 5.41
N GLU A 762 7.55 -11.90 5.74
CA GLU A 762 7.05 -12.87 4.76
C GLU A 762 5.99 -12.27 3.84
N LYS A 763 5.03 -11.55 4.44
CA LYS A 763 3.95 -10.96 3.65
C LYS A 763 4.43 -9.79 2.78
N TYR A 764 5.41 -9.02 3.26
CA TYR A 764 6.03 -7.95 2.49
C TYR A 764 6.76 -8.53 1.28
N GLU A 765 7.55 -9.59 1.46
CA GLU A 765 8.25 -10.28 0.37
C GLU A 765 7.28 -10.95 -0.61
N GLU A 766 6.16 -11.49 -0.14
CA GLU A 766 5.12 -12.10 -0.99
C GLU A 766 4.38 -11.06 -1.86
N GLU A 767 4.00 -9.91 -1.30
CA GLU A 767 3.14 -8.93 -1.96
C GLU A 767 3.91 -7.81 -2.66
N LEU A 768 5.07 -7.42 -2.13
CA LEU A 768 5.90 -6.30 -2.61
C LEU A 768 7.33 -6.74 -3.02
N GLY A 769 7.66 -8.03 -2.99
CA GLY A 769 9.02 -8.52 -3.28
C GLY A 769 9.57 -8.09 -4.64
N LYS A 770 8.72 -7.96 -5.67
CA LYS A 770 9.17 -7.45 -6.99
C LYS A 770 9.47 -5.94 -7.01
N ALA A 771 8.95 -5.21 -6.02
CA ALA A 771 9.18 -3.78 -5.80
C ALA A 771 10.25 -3.53 -4.71
N TYR A 772 11.01 -4.56 -4.35
CA TYR A 772 12.05 -4.49 -3.31
C TYR A 772 13.07 -3.37 -3.61
N GLY A 773 13.51 -2.67 -2.55
CA GLY A 773 14.43 -1.54 -2.64
C GLY A 773 13.84 -0.25 -3.24
N LYS A 774 12.52 -0.22 -3.51
CA LYS A 774 11.78 0.96 -4.03
C LYS A 774 10.57 1.38 -3.16
N ILE A 775 10.00 0.45 -2.39
CA ILE A 775 8.85 0.67 -1.49
C ILE A 775 9.22 0.14 -0.09
N PRO A 776 10.04 0.85 0.69
CA PRO A 776 10.47 0.36 2.00
C PRO A 776 9.31 0.30 2.99
N LEU A 777 9.23 -0.78 3.77
CA LEU A 777 8.31 -0.91 4.91
C LEU A 777 9.06 -0.68 6.21
N ASN A 778 8.97 0.52 6.76
CA ASN A 778 9.63 0.84 8.02
C ASN A 778 8.81 0.34 9.22
N VAL A 779 9.48 -0.25 10.21
CA VAL A 779 8.88 -0.86 11.39
C VAL A 779 9.46 -0.25 12.67
N GLY A 780 8.64 0.45 13.44
CA GLY A 780 8.99 0.94 14.78
C GLY A 780 8.23 0.19 15.85
N ILE A 781 8.91 -0.33 16.87
CA ILE A 781 8.27 -1.01 18.00
C ILE A 781 8.55 -0.27 19.30
N VAL A 782 7.50 0.19 19.98
CA VAL A 782 7.60 0.80 21.30
C VAL A 782 7.14 -0.22 22.33
N PHE A 783 8.08 -0.72 23.13
CA PHE A 783 7.77 -1.60 24.25
C PHE A 783 7.45 -0.82 25.51
N GLY A 784 6.49 -1.30 26.28
CA GLY A 784 6.15 -0.75 27.58
C GLY A 784 5.72 -1.84 28.54
N LYS A 785 5.81 -1.54 29.84
CA LYS A 785 5.13 -2.34 30.86
C LYS A 785 3.61 -2.20 30.70
N ARG A 786 2.84 -3.16 31.23
CA ARG A 786 1.36 -3.17 31.22
C ARG A 786 0.67 -1.83 31.51
N LYS A 787 1.19 -1.06 32.48
CA LYS A 787 0.64 0.23 32.92
C LYS A 787 1.35 1.46 32.33
N THR A 788 2.09 1.28 31.23
CA THR A 788 2.70 2.41 30.51
C THR A 788 1.61 3.32 29.95
N PRO A 789 1.66 4.65 30.20
CA PRO A 789 0.63 5.57 29.69
C PRO A 789 0.58 5.60 28.16
N MET A 790 -0.63 5.58 27.60
CA MET A 790 -0.82 5.54 26.15
C MET A 790 -0.21 6.75 25.43
N PHE A 791 -0.29 7.95 26.02
CA PHE A 791 0.30 9.15 25.42
C PHE A 791 1.80 8.99 25.15
N SER A 792 2.52 8.29 26.03
CA SER A 792 3.96 8.09 25.89
C SER A 792 4.27 7.08 24.80
N LEU A 793 3.46 6.03 24.65
CA LEU A 793 3.57 5.07 23.56
C LEU A 793 3.29 5.74 22.20
N ILE A 794 2.20 6.51 22.11
CA ILE A 794 1.81 7.21 20.87
C ILE A 794 2.81 8.30 20.48
N ASP A 795 3.33 9.08 21.45
CA ASP A 795 4.41 10.05 21.17
C ASP A 795 5.67 9.37 20.65
N SER A 796 6.00 8.19 21.17
CA SER A 796 7.15 7.40 20.72
C SER A 796 6.95 6.90 19.29
N ALA A 797 5.76 6.40 18.94
CA ALA A 797 5.42 6.03 17.57
C ALA A 797 5.50 7.23 16.61
N ARG A 798 5.01 8.41 17.01
CA ARG A 798 5.18 9.66 16.26
C ARG A 798 6.66 9.95 15.99
N ARG A 799 7.52 9.78 16.98
CA ARG A 799 8.97 10.01 16.84
C ARG A 799 9.60 9.04 15.88
N PHE A 800 9.26 7.75 15.93
CA PHE A 800 9.73 6.78 14.94
C PHE A 800 9.34 7.23 13.53
N ARG A 801 8.08 7.58 13.29
CA ARG A 801 7.67 8.11 11.99
C ARG A 801 8.50 9.32 11.57
N ASN A 802 8.70 10.28 12.46
CA ASN A 802 9.47 11.49 12.18
C ASN A 802 10.95 11.22 11.89
N VAL A 803 11.56 10.16 12.44
CA VAL A 803 12.94 9.75 12.12
C VAL A 803 13.04 9.37 10.65
N HIS A 804 12.10 8.56 10.18
CA HIS A 804 12.07 8.13 8.78
C HIS A 804 11.76 9.32 7.86
N GLU A 805 10.84 10.21 8.27
CA GLU A 805 10.45 11.36 7.46
C GLU A 805 11.50 12.48 7.37
N ASN A 806 12.09 12.90 8.50
CA ASN A 806 12.96 14.09 8.62
C ASN A 806 14.44 13.83 8.36
N LYS A 807 14.90 12.58 8.32
CA LYS A 807 16.23 12.33 7.78
C LYS A 807 16.20 12.74 6.32
N ASN A 808 16.82 13.88 6.01
CA ASN A 808 17.41 14.21 4.70
C ASN A 808 18.50 13.18 4.28
N GLN A 809 18.47 11.99 4.87
CA GLN A 809 19.48 10.93 4.94
C GLN A 809 18.79 9.57 5.20
N ASN A 810 17.74 9.25 4.45
CA ASN A 810 17.66 7.87 3.93
C ASN A 810 18.34 7.92 2.56
N GLU A 811 19.66 8.14 2.61
CA GLU A 811 20.52 8.03 1.45
C GLU A 811 20.29 6.63 0.87
N VAL A 812 19.99 6.56 -0.42
CA VAL A 812 19.96 5.29 -1.14
C VAL A 812 21.31 4.63 -0.92
N LYS A 813 21.32 3.54 -0.13
CA LYS A 813 22.56 2.90 0.26
C LYS A 813 23.04 2.00 -0.87
N SER A 814 24.35 1.99 -1.05
CA SER A 814 25.01 1.19 -2.07
C SER A 814 25.54 -0.10 -1.45
N TYR A 815 25.26 -1.22 -2.11
CA TYR A 815 25.64 -2.55 -1.70
C TYR A 815 26.33 -3.27 -2.84
N GLU A 816 27.48 -3.87 -2.56
CA GLU A 816 28.12 -4.80 -3.49
C GLU A 816 27.47 -6.18 -3.35
N VAL A 817 27.18 -6.80 -4.49
CA VAL A 817 26.68 -8.17 -4.58
C VAL A 817 27.88 -9.10 -4.49
N VAL A 818 27.88 -9.99 -3.51
CA VAL A 818 28.98 -10.94 -3.24
C VAL A 818 28.63 -12.38 -3.56
N GLU A 819 27.33 -12.69 -3.58
CA GLU A 819 26.82 -14.00 -3.96
C GLU A 819 25.54 -13.81 -4.77
N VAL A 820 25.39 -14.62 -5.82
CA VAL A 820 24.15 -14.72 -6.60
C VAL A 820 23.81 -16.20 -6.73
N ASP A 821 22.74 -16.64 -6.07
CA ASP A 821 22.18 -17.97 -6.31
C ASP A 821 21.04 -17.86 -7.33
N GLY A 822 21.36 -18.33 -8.53
CA GLY A 822 20.48 -18.27 -9.68
C GLY A 822 19.46 -19.39 -9.64
N GLY A 823 18.17 -19.02 -9.57
CA GLY A 823 17.03 -19.92 -9.67
C GLY A 823 16.90 -20.62 -11.03
N GLU A 824 17.89 -21.43 -11.45
CA GLU A 824 17.83 -22.24 -12.68
C GLU A 824 16.61 -23.18 -12.71
N ASN A 825 15.95 -23.41 -11.55
CA ASN A 825 14.64 -24.05 -11.42
C ASN A 825 13.68 -23.34 -10.42
N GLY A 826 13.98 -22.10 -10.00
CA GLY A 826 13.24 -21.37 -8.96
C GLY A 826 12.37 -20.23 -9.51
N ASP A 827 11.57 -19.61 -8.66
CA ASP A 827 10.77 -18.40 -8.97
C ASP A 827 11.34 -17.12 -8.35
N ARG A 828 12.51 -17.22 -7.70
CA ARG A 828 13.23 -16.17 -6.97
C ARG A 828 14.73 -16.16 -7.29
N VAL A 829 15.32 -14.98 -7.27
CA VAL A 829 16.78 -14.76 -7.23
C VAL A 829 17.17 -14.45 -5.79
N GLU A 830 18.19 -15.12 -5.28
CA GLU A 830 18.79 -14.82 -3.99
C GLU A 830 20.10 -14.05 -4.20
N LEU A 831 20.21 -12.88 -3.56
CA LEU A 831 21.41 -12.04 -3.65
C LEU A 831 21.99 -11.88 -2.25
N GLY A 832 23.26 -12.26 -2.11
CA GLY A 832 24.11 -11.93 -0.99
C GLY A 832 24.71 -10.54 -1.18
N ILE A 833 24.44 -9.60 -0.26
CA ILE A 833 24.86 -8.21 -0.39
C ILE A 833 25.61 -7.70 0.84
N ILE A 834 26.61 -6.84 0.61
CA ILE A 834 27.40 -6.17 1.65
C ILE A 834 27.46 -4.65 1.41
N PRO A 835 27.46 -3.80 2.47
CA PRO A 835 27.57 -2.35 2.28
C PRO A 835 28.87 -1.97 1.56
N GLU A 836 28.76 -1.18 0.48
CA GLU A 836 29.91 -0.80 -0.37
C GLU A 836 31.00 -0.05 0.42
N SER A 837 30.59 0.80 1.38
CA SER A 837 31.50 1.56 2.26
C SER A 837 32.45 0.70 3.12
N LYS A 838 32.21 -0.60 3.21
CA LYS A 838 32.96 -1.52 4.07
C LYS A 838 34.07 -2.30 3.34
N LYS A 839 34.22 -2.10 2.02
CA LYS A 839 35.17 -2.82 1.14
C LYS A 839 36.65 -2.67 1.54
N ASP A 840 37.06 -1.48 1.96
CA ASP A 840 38.48 -1.16 2.25
C ASP A 840 38.81 -1.13 3.77
N VAL A 841 37.81 -1.29 4.64
CA VAL A 841 37.94 -1.04 6.08
C VAL A 841 37.89 -2.31 6.91
N PHE A 842 37.34 -3.40 6.37
CA PHE A 842 37.11 -4.65 7.10
C PHE A 842 37.61 -5.87 6.33
N ASP A 843 38.20 -6.85 7.04
CA ASP A 843 38.50 -8.18 6.50
C ASP A 843 37.19 -8.81 5.99
N GLU A 844 37.20 -9.50 4.85
CA GLU A 844 36.00 -10.08 4.19
C GLU A 844 35.17 -10.96 5.16
N ARG A 845 35.80 -11.47 6.22
CA ARG A 845 35.17 -12.24 7.31
C ARG A 845 34.42 -11.41 8.37
N GLU A 846 34.35 -10.09 8.20
CA GLU A 846 33.72 -9.16 9.16
C GLU A 846 32.47 -8.43 8.64
N VAL A 847 31.99 -8.75 7.43
CA VAL A 847 30.77 -8.10 6.92
C VAL A 847 29.63 -9.10 6.98
N PHE A 848 28.57 -8.75 7.72
CA PHE A 848 27.34 -9.54 7.72
C PHE A 848 26.74 -9.44 6.32
N GLU A 849 26.84 -10.52 5.58
CA GLU A 849 26.19 -10.72 4.31
C GLU A 849 24.67 -10.79 4.54
N ARG A 850 23.94 -9.95 3.81
CA ARG A 850 22.49 -9.94 3.84
C ARG A 850 21.98 -10.72 2.64
N SER A 851 21.12 -11.69 2.87
CA SER A 851 20.40 -12.38 1.80
C SER A 851 19.09 -11.66 1.50
N ILE A 852 18.88 -11.29 0.25
CA ILE A 852 17.61 -10.77 -0.26
C ILE A 852 17.04 -11.71 -1.31
N GLN A 853 15.75 -12.04 -1.17
CA GLN A 853 15.04 -12.93 -2.10
C GLN A 853 14.02 -12.15 -2.92
N ILE A 854 14.23 -12.11 -4.24
CA ILE A 854 13.40 -11.32 -5.14
C ILE A 854 12.68 -12.24 -6.14
N PRO A 855 11.33 -12.27 -6.15
CA PRO A 855 10.58 -13.03 -7.14
C PRO A 855 10.74 -12.44 -8.54
N PHE A 856 10.88 -13.29 -9.56
CA PHE A 856 11.08 -12.87 -10.95
C PHE A 856 10.08 -13.47 -11.95
N THR A 857 9.05 -14.19 -11.50
CA THR A 857 8.08 -14.85 -12.39
C THR A 857 6.70 -14.18 -12.36
N LEU A 858 5.99 -14.27 -13.49
CA LEU A 858 4.58 -13.90 -13.65
C LEU A 858 3.66 -15.01 -13.11
N GLY A 859 2.35 -14.75 -13.02
CA GLY A 859 1.38 -15.72 -12.50
C GLY A 859 1.26 -17.00 -13.35
N ASN A 860 1.73 -16.96 -14.61
CA ASN A 860 1.81 -18.12 -15.50
C ASN A 860 3.20 -18.81 -15.50
N GLY A 861 4.13 -18.38 -14.65
CA GLY A 861 5.48 -18.94 -14.53
C GLY A 861 6.50 -18.41 -15.56
N GLU A 862 6.12 -17.56 -16.50
CA GLU A 862 7.07 -16.88 -17.38
C GLU A 862 7.89 -15.82 -16.62
N VAL A 863 9.08 -15.48 -17.12
CA VAL A 863 9.90 -14.40 -16.54
C VAL A 863 9.16 -13.06 -16.61
N ASP A 864 9.10 -12.35 -15.49
CA ASP A 864 8.48 -11.03 -15.35
C ASP A 864 9.44 -9.93 -15.79
N SER A 865 9.31 -9.50 -17.05
CA SER A 865 10.13 -8.41 -17.58
C SER A 865 9.67 -7.01 -17.16
N TYR A 866 8.70 -6.85 -16.26
CA TYR A 866 8.08 -5.54 -15.98
C TYR A 866 8.42 -4.95 -14.61
N HIS A 867 8.57 -5.77 -13.57
CA HIS A 867 8.64 -5.32 -12.17
C HIS A 867 10.00 -5.51 -11.47
N PRO A 868 10.65 -6.69 -11.52
CA PRO A 868 11.76 -7.04 -10.65
C PRO A 868 13.08 -6.45 -11.16
N TYR A 869 13.27 -5.15 -10.90
CA TYR A 869 14.47 -4.39 -11.25
C TYR A 869 15.04 -3.69 -10.04
N LEU A 870 16.34 -3.81 -9.80
CA LEU A 870 17.06 -3.06 -8.78
C LEU A 870 17.78 -1.87 -9.39
N ARG A 871 17.99 -0.81 -8.61
CA ARG A 871 18.86 0.30 -9.02
C ARG A 871 20.31 -0.17 -8.92
N VAL A 872 21.16 0.28 -9.84
CA VAL A 872 22.58 -0.11 -9.91
C VAL A 872 23.48 1.09 -10.15
N LYS A 873 24.77 0.95 -9.85
CA LYS A 873 25.83 1.79 -10.39
C LYS A 873 26.23 1.26 -11.77
N PRO A 874 25.97 1.98 -12.87
CA PRO A 874 26.27 1.50 -14.21
C PRO A 874 27.71 1.02 -14.39
N GLU A 875 28.66 1.76 -13.80
CA GLU A 875 30.09 1.52 -13.92
C GLU A 875 30.56 0.19 -13.32
N THR A 876 29.75 -0.46 -12.48
CA THR A 876 30.07 -1.77 -11.90
C THR A 876 29.49 -2.94 -12.70
N VAL A 877 28.58 -2.66 -13.63
CA VAL A 877 27.87 -3.69 -14.40
C VAL A 877 28.71 -4.10 -15.60
N GLU A 878 29.05 -5.39 -15.70
CA GLU A 878 29.88 -5.94 -16.80
C GLU A 878 29.32 -5.56 -18.18
N ASN A 879 28.00 -5.62 -18.35
CA ASN A 879 27.31 -5.24 -19.57
C ASN A 879 26.42 -4.01 -19.37
N GLU A 880 27.02 -2.82 -19.45
CA GLU A 880 26.30 -1.54 -19.37
C GLU A 880 25.13 -1.40 -20.37
N GLU A 881 25.12 -2.15 -21.48
CA GLU A 881 24.01 -2.12 -22.43
C GLU A 881 22.70 -2.67 -21.82
N ASN A 882 22.79 -3.48 -20.77
CA ASN A 882 21.64 -4.00 -20.01
C ASN A 882 21.19 -3.03 -18.90
N VAL A 883 21.82 -1.87 -18.75
CA VAL A 883 21.40 -0.89 -17.76
C VAL A 883 20.34 0.03 -18.33
N LEU A 884 19.15 0.01 -17.72
CA LEU A 884 18.06 0.91 -18.07
C LEU A 884 18.19 2.24 -17.32
N LYS A 885 18.15 3.35 -18.08
CA LYS A 885 18.11 4.70 -17.51
C LYS A 885 16.68 5.24 -17.47
N VAL A 886 16.17 5.52 -16.27
CA VAL A 886 14.82 6.03 -16.01
C VAL A 886 14.91 7.44 -15.43
N GLU A 887 14.22 8.40 -16.05
CA GLU A 887 14.13 9.77 -15.53
C GLU A 887 12.93 9.96 -14.62
N VAL A 888 13.18 10.55 -13.47
CA VAL A 888 12.21 10.74 -12.40
C VAL A 888 12.59 12.02 -11.64
N GLY A 889 11.66 12.96 -11.50
CA GLY A 889 11.91 14.18 -10.71
C GLY A 889 12.98 15.12 -11.27
N GLY A 890 13.51 14.87 -12.47
CA GLY A 890 14.67 15.57 -13.02
C GLY A 890 16.00 14.82 -12.81
N GLU A 891 15.99 13.72 -12.05
CA GLU A 891 17.11 12.81 -11.84
C GLU A 891 17.03 11.60 -12.79
N THR A 892 18.18 11.02 -13.14
CA THR A 892 18.26 9.80 -13.95
C THR A 892 18.78 8.65 -13.09
N PHE A 893 17.95 7.63 -12.91
CA PHE A 893 18.30 6.40 -12.20
C PHE A 893 18.68 5.31 -13.19
N SER A 894 19.64 4.49 -12.81
CA SER A 894 20.06 3.32 -13.57
C SER A 894 19.56 2.06 -12.89
N GLN A 895 18.95 1.15 -13.65
CA GLN A 895 18.31 -0.07 -13.14
C GLN A 895 18.67 -1.28 -13.99
N LEU A 896 18.76 -2.44 -13.35
CA LEU A 896 19.06 -3.72 -13.97
C LEU A 896 18.00 -4.74 -13.54
N HIS A 897 17.61 -5.63 -14.45
CA HIS A 897 16.69 -6.72 -14.12
C HIS A 897 17.39 -7.68 -13.15
N VAL A 898 16.66 -8.22 -12.17
CA VAL A 898 17.28 -9.01 -11.08
C VAL A 898 18.04 -10.25 -11.57
N MET A 899 17.62 -10.83 -12.70
CA MET A 899 18.31 -11.98 -13.32
C MET A 899 19.61 -11.61 -14.04
N ASP A 900 19.82 -10.33 -14.33
CA ASP A 900 21.03 -9.86 -15.01
C ASP A 900 22.09 -9.34 -14.01
N ILE A 901 21.80 -9.39 -12.71
CA ILE A 901 22.71 -8.98 -11.63
C ILE A 901 23.74 -10.08 -11.40
N ASN A 902 25.01 -9.70 -11.33
CA ASN A 902 26.14 -10.59 -11.11
C ASN A 902 26.93 -10.20 -9.85
N GLU A 903 27.77 -11.11 -9.37
CA GLU A 903 28.76 -10.81 -8.33
C GLU A 903 29.65 -9.63 -8.76
N GLY A 904 29.92 -8.71 -7.84
CA GLY A 904 30.66 -7.47 -8.07
C GLY A 904 29.79 -6.27 -8.49
N ASP A 905 28.53 -6.48 -8.90
CA ASP A 905 27.61 -5.39 -9.19
C ASP A 905 27.29 -4.59 -7.90
N VAL A 906 27.15 -3.27 -8.01
CA VAL A 906 26.71 -2.43 -6.90
C VAL A 906 25.26 -2.02 -7.07
N VAL A 907 24.39 -2.55 -6.21
CA VAL A 907 22.97 -2.23 -6.14
C VAL A 907 22.69 -1.07 -5.18
N LYS A 908 21.62 -0.33 -5.44
CA LYS A 908 21.20 0.88 -4.72
C LYS A 908 19.81 0.68 -4.13
N LEU A 909 19.73 0.57 -2.81
CA LEU A 909 18.50 0.20 -2.10
C LEU A 909 17.99 1.37 -1.24
N ASP A 910 16.68 1.61 -1.31
CA ASP A 910 15.97 2.36 -0.27
C ASP A 910 15.51 1.34 0.75
N GLU A 911 16.18 1.32 1.89
CA GLU A 911 16.06 0.24 2.86
C GLU A 911 14.79 0.38 3.68
N ALA A 912 14.07 -0.74 3.81
CA ALA A 912 13.16 -0.92 4.92
C ALA A 912 13.98 -0.93 6.21
N ASN A 913 13.58 -0.14 7.21
CA ASN A 913 14.27 -0.10 8.50
C ASN A 913 13.39 -0.70 9.60
N PHE A 914 14.02 -1.34 10.57
CA PHE A 914 13.39 -1.75 11.82
C PHE A 914 14.12 -1.14 13.01
N ASP A 915 13.35 -0.68 13.99
CA ASP A 915 13.86 -0.09 15.21
C ASP A 915 12.91 -0.36 16.39
N PHE A 916 13.47 -0.37 17.61
CA PHE A 916 12.68 -0.54 18.83
C PHE A 916 13.20 0.30 19.99
N GLU A 917 12.29 0.66 20.90
CA GLU A 917 12.63 1.35 22.15
C GLU A 917 11.77 0.79 23.29
N PHE A 918 12.38 0.59 24.46
CA PHE A 918 11.68 0.18 25.67
C PHE A 918 11.50 1.35 26.63
N LEU A 919 10.25 1.67 26.95
CA LEU A 919 9.89 2.74 27.87
C LEU A 919 9.86 2.24 29.32
N ASP A 920 11.05 2.08 29.91
CA ASP A 920 11.18 1.91 31.37
C ASP A 920 10.80 3.19 32.16
N SER A 921 10.82 4.33 31.47
CA SER A 921 10.51 5.66 31.97
C SER A 921 10.04 6.56 30.82
N ASN A 922 9.26 7.59 31.15
CA ASN A 922 8.75 8.55 30.18
C ASN A 922 9.84 9.34 29.43
N ILE A 923 11.06 9.39 29.97
CA ILE A 923 12.19 10.11 29.37
C ILE A 923 12.76 9.35 28.16
N LYS A 924 12.70 8.01 28.16
CA LYS A 924 13.26 7.17 27.08
C LYS A 924 12.67 7.46 25.70
N ARG A 925 11.43 7.95 25.60
CA ARG A 925 10.84 8.34 24.31
C ARG A 925 11.66 9.39 23.56
N PHE A 926 12.42 10.22 24.27
CA PHE A 926 13.28 11.25 23.67
C PHE A 926 14.61 10.70 23.13
N ASN A 927 14.92 9.42 23.37
CA ASN A 927 16.03 8.71 22.73
C ASN A 927 15.74 8.43 21.25
N ILE A 928 14.46 8.24 20.92
CA ILE A 928 14.01 8.12 19.53
C ILE A 928 14.28 9.47 18.86
N ASN A 929 15.08 9.46 17.77
CA ASN A 929 15.54 10.63 17.02
C ASN A 929 16.78 11.37 17.55
N LYS A 930 17.59 10.73 18.42
CA LYS A 930 18.95 11.20 18.76
C LYS A 930 19.96 10.11 18.45
N ASP A 931 21.24 10.47 18.31
CA ASP A 931 22.33 9.50 18.47
C ASP A 931 22.15 8.87 19.85
N ARG A 932 21.68 7.63 19.85
CA ARG A 932 21.38 6.89 21.07
C ARG A 932 22.70 6.41 21.62
N ASP A 933 22.99 6.80 22.87
CA ASP A 933 24.12 6.23 23.60
C ASP A 933 23.85 4.72 23.77
N HIS A 934 24.56 3.89 23.02
CA HIS A 934 24.53 2.44 23.21
C HIS A 934 25.33 2.09 24.47
N GLU A 935 24.94 1.03 25.17
CA GLU A 935 25.65 0.46 26.34
C GLU A 935 27.11 0.07 26.05
N VAL A 936 27.58 0.21 24.81
CA VAL A 936 28.94 -0.14 24.36
C VAL A 936 29.63 0.98 23.56
N GLY A 937 29.09 2.21 23.58
CA GLY A 937 29.69 3.41 22.98
C GLY A 937 28.73 4.28 22.17
N LYS A 938 29.06 5.57 21.98
CA LYS A 938 28.19 6.57 21.29
C LYS A 938 28.03 6.35 19.78
N LYS A 939 29.06 5.81 19.11
CA LYS A 939 29.06 5.50 17.67
C LYS A 939 28.56 4.09 17.31
N GLN A 940 28.03 3.33 18.28
CA GLN A 940 27.47 2.01 18.01
C GLN A 940 25.98 2.13 17.68
N ASN A 941 25.57 1.53 16.56
CA ASN A 941 24.18 1.58 16.09
C ASN A 941 23.26 0.82 17.05
N SER A 942 22.58 1.51 17.96
CA SER A 942 21.41 0.96 18.67
C SER A 942 20.14 1.09 17.79
N GLY A 943 20.26 0.75 16.50
CA GLY A 943 19.25 1.02 15.48
C GLY A 943 19.23 2.48 14.95
N PRO A 944 18.52 2.75 13.83
CA PRO A 944 17.70 1.81 13.08
C PRO A 944 18.54 0.76 12.34
N TYR A 945 18.08 -0.50 12.39
CA TYR A 945 18.62 -1.61 11.60
C TYR A 945 17.90 -1.68 10.27
N SER A 946 18.51 -2.30 9.26
CA SER A 946 17.73 -2.69 8.07
C SER A 946 16.76 -3.81 8.44
N PHE A 947 15.63 -3.91 7.75
CA PHE A 947 14.62 -4.93 8.05
C PHE A 947 15.11 -6.34 7.69
N GLU A 948 16.15 -6.46 6.85
CA GLU A 948 16.88 -7.69 6.55
C GLU A 948 17.69 -8.16 7.77
N GLU A 949 18.26 -7.22 8.53
CA GLU A 949 18.99 -7.54 9.77
C GLU A 949 18.09 -8.14 10.85
N TRP A 950 16.76 -8.11 10.70
CA TRP A 950 15.85 -8.88 11.55
C TRP A 950 16.18 -10.39 11.55
N GLN A 951 16.61 -10.96 10.41
CA GLN A 951 17.04 -12.36 10.36
C GLN A 951 18.24 -12.62 11.27
N LYS A 952 19.14 -11.64 11.43
CA LYS A 952 20.26 -11.71 12.37
C LYS A 952 19.78 -11.80 13.82
N PHE A 953 18.72 -11.07 14.19
CA PHE A 953 18.10 -11.19 15.51
C PHE A 953 17.49 -12.58 15.70
N VAL A 954 16.80 -13.12 14.68
CA VAL A 954 16.25 -14.49 14.72
C VAL A 954 17.36 -15.52 14.92
N GLU A 955 18.45 -15.46 14.14
CA GLU A 955 19.59 -16.37 14.26
C GLU A 955 20.28 -16.27 15.63
N LEU A 956 20.48 -15.04 16.15
CA LEU A 956 20.96 -14.83 17.52
C LEU A 956 20.04 -15.48 18.55
N GLY A 957 18.72 -15.34 18.39
CA GLY A 957 17.72 -16.00 19.22
C GLY A 957 17.88 -17.52 19.21
N GLU A 958 17.99 -18.13 18.03
CA GLU A 958 18.18 -19.58 17.91
C GLU A 958 19.48 -20.06 18.55
N ILE A 959 20.58 -19.31 18.39
CA ILE A 959 21.85 -19.60 19.06
C ILE A 959 21.69 -19.51 20.57
N PHE A 960 20.99 -18.49 21.09
CA PHE A 960 20.73 -18.36 22.52
C PHE A 960 19.90 -19.53 23.03
N GLY A 961 18.85 -19.93 22.30
CA GLY A 961 18.02 -21.08 22.63
C GLY A 961 18.75 -22.42 22.56
N ALA A 962 19.67 -22.58 21.61
CA ALA A 962 20.54 -23.76 21.52
C ALA A 962 21.49 -23.86 22.74
N ILE A 963 22.03 -22.74 23.22
CA ILE A 963 22.83 -22.71 24.46
C ILE A 963 21.97 -23.03 25.70
N GLY A 964 20.70 -22.63 25.67
CA GLY A 964 19.69 -22.96 26.68
C GLY A 964 19.91 -22.33 28.05
N ARG A 965 20.85 -21.37 28.19
CA ARG A 965 21.21 -20.73 29.47
C ARG A 965 21.52 -19.25 29.30
N TRP A 966 20.81 -18.38 30.01
CA TRP A 966 21.01 -16.93 29.96
C TRP A 966 22.32 -16.47 30.60
N LYS A 967 22.77 -17.14 31.68
CA LYS A 967 23.95 -16.70 32.44
C LYS A 967 25.23 -16.61 31.60
N PRO A 968 25.63 -17.63 30.81
CA PRO A 968 26.78 -17.51 29.92
C PRO A 968 26.69 -16.31 28.96
N LEU A 969 25.51 -16.06 28.38
CA LEU A 969 25.28 -14.96 27.44
C LEU A 969 25.40 -13.58 28.11
N ARG A 970 24.80 -13.43 29.31
CA ARG A 970 24.92 -12.20 30.11
C ARG A 970 26.36 -11.93 30.54
N ASP A 971 27.09 -12.97 30.93
CA ASP A 971 28.51 -12.87 31.28
C ASP A 971 29.35 -12.40 30.07
N ILE A 972 29.11 -13.00 28.89
CA ILE A 972 29.78 -12.60 27.64
C ILE A 972 29.47 -11.14 27.31
N GLY A 973 28.18 -10.76 27.34
CA GLY A 973 27.74 -9.39 27.08
C GLY A 973 28.39 -8.40 28.04
N SER A 974 28.35 -8.66 29.34
CA SER A 974 28.93 -7.75 30.33
C SER A 974 30.44 -7.56 30.15
N LEU A 975 31.19 -8.65 29.96
CA LEU A 975 32.65 -8.60 29.77
C LEU A 975 33.04 -7.90 28.46
N ALA A 976 32.32 -8.18 27.38
CA ALA A 976 32.56 -7.56 26.09
C ALA A 976 32.25 -6.04 26.14
N ALA A 977 31.10 -5.66 26.70
CA ALA A 977 30.69 -4.26 26.86
C ALA A 977 31.70 -3.47 27.71
N GLU A 978 32.10 -3.99 28.87
CA GLU A 978 33.07 -3.35 29.76
C GLU A 978 34.41 -3.10 29.04
N LYS A 979 34.95 -4.13 28.38
CA LYS A 979 36.23 -4.02 27.67
C LYS A 979 36.15 -3.10 26.47
N ARG A 980 34.99 -3.03 25.83
CA ARG A 980 34.78 -2.10 24.72
C ARG A 980 34.78 -0.65 25.18
N ILE A 981 34.05 -0.35 26.25
CA ILE A 981 34.05 0.99 26.85
C ILE A 981 35.47 1.38 27.29
N GLU A 982 36.22 0.45 27.89
CA GLU A 982 37.60 0.68 28.33
C GLU A 982 38.55 1.01 27.15
N TRP A 983 38.37 0.33 26.00
CA TRP A 983 39.34 0.37 24.89
C TRP A 983 38.94 1.30 23.74
N SER A 984 37.74 1.88 23.80
CA SER A 984 37.26 2.86 22.83
C SER A 984 37.63 4.29 23.20
N ASP A 985 37.64 5.17 22.22
CA ASP A 985 37.78 6.61 22.44
C ASP A 985 36.52 7.23 23.07
N LYS A 986 36.53 8.54 23.31
CA LYS A 986 35.37 9.26 23.89
C LYS A 986 34.11 9.20 23.02
N GLU A 987 34.26 8.83 21.75
CA GLU A 987 33.18 8.65 20.77
C GLU A 987 32.72 7.18 20.66
N GLY A 988 33.38 6.25 21.37
CA GLY A 988 33.06 4.82 21.33
C GLY A 988 33.69 4.07 20.16
N ASP A 989 34.67 4.65 19.46
CA ASP A 989 35.42 3.99 18.39
C ASP A 989 36.61 3.19 18.95
N LEU A 990 36.75 1.93 18.54
CA LEU A 990 37.84 1.06 18.95
C LEU A 990 39.17 1.41 18.27
N GLY A 991 39.14 2.10 17.11
CA GLY A 991 40.35 2.46 16.37
C GLY A 991 41.35 1.31 16.24
N SER A 992 42.60 1.55 16.67
CA SER A 992 43.68 0.55 16.63
C SER A 992 43.52 -0.63 17.61
N ASN A 993 42.62 -0.53 18.60
CA ASN A 993 42.33 -1.63 19.53
C ASN A 993 41.35 -2.66 18.97
N ARG A 994 40.76 -2.42 17.79
CA ARG A 994 39.71 -3.26 17.20
C ARG A 994 40.13 -4.72 17.05
N ASP A 995 41.30 -5.00 16.47
CA ASP A 995 41.78 -6.36 16.27
C ASP A 995 42.05 -7.09 17.58
N ASN A 996 42.56 -6.36 18.57
CA ASN A 996 42.78 -6.90 19.91
C ASN A 996 41.45 -7.21 20.59
N TYR A 997 40.46 -6.34 20.43
CA TYR A 997 39.11 -6.56 20.94
C TYR A 997 38.45 -7.77 20.25
N ARG A 998 38.56 -7.93 18.93
CA ARG A 998 38.09 -9.13 18.21
C ARG A 998 38.69 -10.41 18.77
N LYS A 999 40.02 -10.45 18.96
CA LYS A 999 40.72 -11.62 19.55
C LYS A 999 40.27 -11.91 20.98
N LEU A 1000 40.04 -10.85 21.77
CA LEU A 1000 39.52 -10.95 23.13
C LEU A 1000 38.11 -11.56 23.12
N VAL A 1001 37.19 -11.04 22.30
CA VAL A 1001 35.82 -11.57 22.15
C VAL A 1001 35.86 -13.05 21.76
N GLY A 1002 36.67 -13.41 20.76
CA GLY A 1002 36.88 -14.81 20.39
C GLY A 1002 37.31 -15.67 21.58
N SER A 1003 38.25 -15.18 22.40
CA SER A 1003 38.71 -15.87 23.61
C SER A 1003 37.64 -15.97 24.71
N ILE A 1004 36.83 -14.93 24.89
CA ILE A 1004 35.70 -14.92 25.84
C ILE A 1004 34.70 -16.00 25.45
N LEU A 1005 34.33 -16.06 24.17
CA LEU A 1005 33.41 -17.07 23.63
C LEU A 1005 33.95 -18.49 23.83
N GLU A 1006 35.23 -18.72 23.50
CA GLU A 1006 35.89 -20.02 23.69
C GLU A 1006 35.88 -20.50 25.15
N ASN A 1007 36.04 -19.56 26.10
CA ASN A 1007 36.10 -19.88 27.52
C ASN A 1007 34.71 -20.06 28.17
N LYS A 1008 33.71 -19.29 27.73
CA LYS A 1008 32.38 -19.29 28.35
C LYS A 1008 31.48 -20.40 27.83
N PHE A 1009 31.67 -20.86 26.60
CA PHE A 1009 30.90 -21.99 26.05
C PHE A 1009 31.55 -23.33 26.34
N SER A 1010 30.74 -24.28 26.77
CA SER A 1010 31.14 -25.65 27.06
C SER A 1010 31.34 -26.47 25.79
N LYS A 1011 31.96 -27.66 25.92
CA LYS A 1011 32.14 -28.58 24.79
C LYS A 1011 30.81 -29.02 24.16
N SER A 1012 29.75 -29.14 24.96
CA SER A 1012 28.41 -29.47 24.44
C SER A 1012 27.81 -28.32 23.64
N ASP A 1013 27.92 -27.08 24.14
CA ASP A 1013 27.42 -25.90 23.43
C ASP A 1013 28.11 -25.79 22.06
N LYS A 1014 29.44 -25.95 22.02
CA LYS A 1014 30.22 -25.92 20.77
C LYS A 1014 29.83 -27.03 19.78
N LYS A 1015 29.50 -28.22 20.29
CA LYS A 1015 29.04 -29.33 19.45
C LYS A 1015 27.66 -29.04 18.85
N GLU A 1016 26.74 -28.49 19.64
CA GLU A 1016 25.40 -28.10 19.19
C GLU A 1016 25.47 -26.98 18.14
N LEU A 1017 26.35 -25.99 18.36
CA LEU A 1017 26.56 -24.86 17.46
C LEU A 1017 27.46 -25.18 16.25
N LYS A 1018 27.90 -26.43 16.01
CA LYS A 1018 28.82 -26.77 14.90
C LYS A 1018 30.05 -25.85 14.83
N TRP A 1019 30.60 -25.52 15.99
CA TRP A 1019 31.58 -24.45 16.25
C TRP A 1019 32.80 -24.39 15.30
N ASP A 1020 33.30 -25.55 14.84
CA ASP A 1020 34.57 -25.68 14.08
C ASP A 1020 34.39 -26.17 12.62
N ARG A 1021 33.20 -26.07 12.01
CA ARG A 1021 33.02 -26.53 10.61
C ARG A 1021 33.78 -25.64 9.61
N LYS A 1022 34.54 -26.27 8.71
CA LYS A 1022 35.45 -25.66 7.72
C LYS A 1022 34.80 -25.06 6.45
N ASN A 1023 33.53 -24.67 6.51
CA ASN A 1023 32.86 -23.95 5.40
C ASN A 1023 32.57 -22.50 5.82
N ASN A 1024 32.47 -21.59 4.85
CA ASN A 1024 32.76 -20.15 4.90
C ASN A 1024 32.11 -19.24 5.97
N PHE A 1025 31.31 -19.73 6.92
CA PHE A 1025 30.90 -18.93 8.08
C PHE A 1025 30.45 -19.83 9.25
N THR A 1026 31.10 -19.74 10.41
CA THR A 1026 30.72 -20.51 11.61
C THR A 1026 29.89 -19.63 12.57
N HIS A 1027 29.03 -20.23 13.41
CA HIS A 1027 28.33 -19.49 14.47
C HIS A 1027 29.29 -18.74 15.40
N ARG A 1028 30.55 -19.20 15.52
CA ARG A 1028 31.61 -18.50 16.24
C ARG A 1028 31.91 -17.14 15.61
N GLU A 1029 32.16 -17.10 14.31
CA GLU A 1029 32.42 -15.84 13.60
C GLU A 1029 31.19 -14.94 13.58
N PHE A 1030 29.98 -15.51 13.38
CA PHE A 1030 28.72 -14.78 13.48
C PHE A 1030 28.54 -14.06 14.84
N LEU A 1031 28.84 -14.75 15.95
CA LEU A 1031 28.75 -14.17 17.30
C LEU A 1031 29.82 -13.10 17.55
N ILE A 1032 31.06 -13.32 17.09
CA ILE A 1032 32.12 -12.31 17.17
C ILE A 1032 31.65 -11.04 16.45
N GLN A 1033 31.12 -11.20 15.23
CA GLN A 1033 30.65 -10.10 14.41
C GLN A 1033 29.49 -9.35 15.08
N SER A 1034 28.51 -10.07 15.60
CA SER A 1034 27.35 -9.50 16.31
C SER A 1034 27.75 -8.73 17.57
N ILE A 1035 28.84 -9.11 18.24
CA ILE A 1035 29.38 -8.37 19.38
C ILE A 1035 30.15 -7.12 18.93
N LEU A 1036 30.81 -7.17 17.78
CA LEU A 1036 31.55 -6.04 17.20
C LEU A 1036 30.62 -4.94 16.68
N ASP A 1037 29.51 -5.29 16.05
CA ASP A 1037 28.57 -4.31 15.51
C ASP A 1037 27.43 -3.91 16.47
N GLY A 1038 27.31 -4.61 17.61
CA GLY A 1038 26.42 -4.24 18.70
C GLY A 1038 25.14 -5.08 18.77
N THR A 1039 24.76 -5.76 17.67
CA THR A 1039 23.48 -6.46 17.57
C THR A 1039 23.31 -7.58 18.59
N PHE A 1040 24.41 -8.19 19.07
CA PHE A 1040 24.37 -9.18 20.15
C PHE A 1040 23.77 -8.58 21.44
N PHE A 1041 24.14 -7.35 21.80
CA PHE A 1041 23.66 -6.70 23.03
C PHE A 1041 22.19 -6.33 22.91
N ASP A 1042 21.79 -5.79 21.75
CA ASP A 1042 20.40 -5.43 21.49
C ASP A 1042 19.50 -6.67 21.41
N ALA A 1043 19.94 -7.76 20.79
CA ALA A 1043 19.22 -9.03 20.77
C ALA A 1043 19.11 -9.63 22.18
N LEU A 1044 20.20 -9.60 22.96
CA LEU A 1044 20.19 -10.05 24.35
C LEU A 1044 19.20 -9.22 25.19
N LYS A 1045 19.23 -7.89 25.06
CA LYS A 1045 18.30 -6.99 25.74
C LYS A 1045 16.86 -7.23 25.32
N LEU A 1046 16.60 -7.37 24.01
CA LEU A 1046 15.29 -7.64 23.45
C LEU A 1046 14.73 -8.95 24.02
N PHE A 1047 15.37 -10.08 23.76
CA PHE A 1047 14.83 -11.39 24.12
C PHE A 1047 14.80 -11.61 25.64
N ASN A 1048 15.86 -11.22 26.35
CA ASN A 1048 15.97 -11.55 27.77
C ASN A 1048 15.32 -10.53 28.70
N SER A 1049 15.33 -9.23 28.37
CA SER A 1049 14.90 -8.17 29.31
C SER A 1049 13.58 -7.52 28.92
N ILE A 1050 13.33 -7.34 27.62
CA ILE A 1050 12.14 -6.65 27.13
C ILE A 1050 10.99 -7.65 26.90
N LEU A 1051 11.26 -8.72 26.15
CA LEU A 1051 10.26 -9.75 25.84
C LEU A 1051 10.12 -10.77 26.98
N ASP A 1052 11.14 -10.89 27.85
CA ASP A 1052 11.18 -11.85 28.96
C ASP A 1052 10.87 -13.30 28.53
N ILE A 1053 11.37 -13.68 27.35
CA ILE A 1053 11.11 -15.00 26.76
C ILE A 1053 11.94 -16.06 27.50
N LYS A 1054 11.35 -17.25 27.72
CA LYS A 1054 12.12 -18.39 28.23
C LYS A 1054 13.11 -18.84 27.16
N ILE A 1055 14.37 -19.03 27.54
CA ILE A 1055 15.44 -19.30 26.57
C ILE A 1055 15.17 -20.55 25.72
N GLU A 1056 14.48 -21.54 26.27
CA GLU A 1056 14.09 -22.76 25.58
C GLU A 1056 13.09 -22.51 24.44
N GLU A 1057 12.25 -21.48 24.55
CA GLU A 1057 11.27 -21.08 23.54
C GLU A 1057 11.93 -20.40 22.33
N LEU A 1058 13.18 -19.94 22.47
CA LEU A 1058 13.96 -19.41 21.34
C LEU A 1058 14.48 -20.53 20.42
N LYS A 1059 14.37 -21.80 20.82
CA LYS A 1059 14.86 -22.93 20.04
C LYS A 1059 13.92 -23.18 18.85
N ASN A 1060 14.42 -22.97 17.64
CA ASN A 1060 13.68 -23.01 16.36
C ASN A 1060 12.68 -21.87 16.18
N ILE A 1061 12.99 -20.67 16.66
CA ILE A 1061 12.08 -19.52 16.52
C ILE A 1061 11.86 -19.04 15.08
N SER A 1062 12.65 -19.57 14.13
CA SER A 1062 12.38 -19.44 12.69
C SER A 1062 11.20 -20.28 12.19
N ARG A 1063 10.72 -21.25 12.98
CA ARG A 1063 9.56 -22.11 12.68
C ARG A 1063 8.36 -21.73 13.53
#